data_AF-A0AAU3LKJ0-F1
#
_entry.id   AF-A0AAU3LKJ0-F1
#
_cell.length_a   1.000
_cell.length_b   1.000
_cell.length_c   1.000
_cell.angle_alpha   90.00
_cell.angle_beta   90.00
_cell.angle_gamma   90.00
#
_symmetry.space_group_name_H-M   'P 1'
#
loop_
_entity.id
_entity.type
_entity.pdbx_description
1 polymer ?
#
loop_
_entity_poly.entity_id
_entity_poly.type
_entity_poly.pdbx_seq_one_letter_code
_entity_poly.pdbx_strand_id
1 'polypeptide(L)'
;MRIRRRLALLLAAAVGVAGLSAMPAASASPEPASSAEVHGLKGDYYTQSAPGAFDFDQLKATGFDPAIDFPTLESRLQSATGQSDNDSIRWTGKIVPEKSGSHTFSMIGDNGFRLWIDGKLVIDHWVDDWEKEQTSQPVELTAGKAYDLKVEYFEHEGGSNLHLKWTPPGGSEQPVPQSAFRLPDGYDYDGAVAATVQKDGRTLKLDFAQQIAAPPAGLADHFEAVIGGATWPLGAVEADPSDPRGLTVALKEPVVGRKGGGAAGLADVRYDGQGGLSGRDGKAVGDFWSSGANNSAYELRTKWADQVGPTDAHPEYPRPQLTRDSWQNLNGTWQFAAAKAGEKPPVGKNLAEKILVPYPVESQLSGVERHEDRMWYRRTFTVPKGWKVGSGKRLQLNFGAVDWQAEVYVNGRRVTEHKGGYDKFSADITDALKPGRTQEVIVGVYDPTDADGGENPPMGKQRLDPSGIWYTPSSGIWQTVWMEPVAADHADALKLTPDIKAQRVAVDVQGVRGGVPVTATAYDGKREVGTATGRTGATLTVPVPEPHLWSADDPHLYQLKVTVGSDRVGSYFGMRSIAVEKVNGTPRTVLNGKPVFMMATLDQGFWPDGLYTAPTDEALAYDLEMHKAMGFNSVRKHIKVEPDRWFYWADKLGLLVWQDMPAMEAGTNPSAAARTEYEHEMKQMIDQHSSHPSVVMWVTFNEGWGQYDMARIADQAKAWDPTRLVNSMSGINLGADGGTGDIIDEHGYPSPALPRPDGERALVSGEYGGLGLAVPGHAWAVQQSYIAVDPATYTDDYLAKLDEVRALACQGSNGAVYTQISDVEGELNGLLTYDRKIVKPDVKRVEAAQRALIHDASRAVPAGCPAS
;
A
#
# COMPACT_ATOMS: atom_id res chain seq x y z
N MET A 1 -11.84 -8.22 53.55
CA MET A 1 -12.78 -8.64 54.60
C MET A 1 -13.25 -10.06 54.28
N ARG A 2 -12.91 -11.03 55.14
CA ARG A 2 -13.51 -12.38 55.41
C ARG A 2 -13.98 -13.25 54.20
N ILE A 3 -13.37 -14.39 53.88
CA ILE A 3 -13.31 -15.72 54.57
C ILE A 3 -14.56 -16.63 54.34
N ARG A 4 -14.29 -17.77 53.65
CA ARG A 4 -14.82 -19.16 53.80
C ARG A 4 -16.33 -19.45 53.63
N ARG A 5 -16.66 -20.58 52.96
CA ARG A 5 -16.76 -21.93 53.55
C ARG A 5 -17.07 -23.05 52.53
N ARG A 6 -16.42 -24.19 52.74
CA ARG A 6 -16.72 -25.54 52.22
C ARG A 6 -17.97 -26.10 52.91
N LEU A 7 -18.64 -27.08 52.30
CA LEU A 7 -19.20 -28.23 53.04
C LEU A 7 -19.30 -29.46 52.12
N ALA A 8 -18.71 -30.57 52.59
CA ALA A 8 -18.94 -31.92 52.10
C ALA A 8 -19.80 -32.65 53.13
N LEU A 9 -20.67 -33.57 52.69
CA LEU A 9 -21.23 -34.59 53.58
C LEU A 9 -21.49 -35.89 52.80
N LEU A 10 -20.79 -36.93 53.27
CA LEU A 10 -21.04 -38.34 53.02
C LEU A 10 -22.27 -38.79 53.82
N LEU A 11 -23.07 -39.70 53.25
CA LEU A 11 -23.86 -40.66 54.01
C LEU A 11 -23.78 -42.03 53.34
N ALA A 12 -23.40 -43.04 54.12
CA ALA A 12 -23.45 -44.45 53.77
C ALA A 12 -24.39 -45.16 54.75
N ALA A 13 -25.24 -46.04 54.25
CA ALA A 13 -25.87 -47.11 55.02
C ALA A 13 -26.22 -48.28 54.07
N ALA A 14 -25.86 -49.49 54.50
CA ALA A 14 -25.87 -50.74 53.76
C ALA A 14 -26.93 -51.70 54.30
N VAL A 15 -27.58 -52.48 53.42
CA VAL A 15 -28.16 -53.84 53.56
C VAL A 15 -28.46 -54.29 52.11
N GLY A 16 -28.29 -55.49 51.57
CA GLY A 16 -27.87 -56.82 52.03
C GLY A 16 -27.85 -57.75 50.80
N VAL A 17 -27.14 -58.87 50.92
CA VAL A 17 -26.74 -59.81 49.84
C VAL A 17 -27.87 -60.76 49.42
N ALA A 18 -28.01 -61.01 48.12
CA ALA A 18 -28.36 -62.32 47.54
C ALA A 18 -27.89 -62.37 46.08
N GLY A 19 -26.97 -63.30 45.78
CA GLY A 19 -26.32 -63.44 44.49
C GLY A 19 -27.14 -64.22 43.47
N LEU A 20 -26.96 -63.85 42.21
CA LEU A 20 -27.11 -64.72 41.05
C LEU A 20 -25.96 -64.38 40.10
N SER A 21 -25.12 -65.38 39.86
CA SER A 21 -23.98 -65.39 38.96
C SER A 21 -24.41 -65.12 37.52
N ALA A 22 -23.95 -64.01 36.94
CA ALA A 22 -23.93 -63.78 35.50
C ALA A 22 -22.48 -63.61 35.07
N MET A 23 -22.07 -64.42 34.08
CA MET A 23 -20.77 -64.36 33.41
C MET A 23 -20.50 -62.94 32.86
N PRO A 24 -19.23 -62.52 32.74
CA PRO A 24 -18.91 -61.24 32.12
C PRO A 24 -19.33 -61.30 30.64
N ALA A 25 -20.29 -60.47 30.26
CA ALA A 25 -20.54 -60.17 28.87
C ALA A 25 -19.25 -59.54 28.31
N ALA A 26 -18.73 -60.15 27.24
CA ALA A 26 -17.64 -59.58 26.47
C ALA A 26 -17.98 -58.12 26.14
N SER A 27 -17.07 -57.21 26.51
CA SER A 27 -17.10 -55.83 26.07
C SER A 27 -17.19 -55.83 24.54
N ALA A 28 -18.34 -55.42 24.00
CA ALA A 28 -18.46 -55.09 22.60
C ALA A 28 -17.44 -53.97 22.32
N SER A 29 -16.53 -54.23 21.38
CA SER A 29 -15.67 -53.21 20.78
C SER A 29 -16.55 -52.05 20.29
N PRO A 30 -16.13 -50.78 20.44
CA PRO A 30 -16.87 -49.68 19.83
C PRO A 30 -16.92 -49.91 18.32
N GLU A 31 -18.10 -49.78 17.72
CA GLU A 31 -18.25 -49.76 16.25
C GLU A 31 -17.28 -48.72 15.67
N PRO A 32 -16.55 -49.03 14.57
CA PRO A 32 -15.75 -48.03 13.90
C PRO A 32 -16.69 -46.92 13.42
N ALA A 33 -16.45 -45.68 13.86
CA ALA A 33 -17.17 -44.53 13.36
C ALA A 33 -17.02 -44.51 11.82
N SER A 34 -18.13 -44.64 11.08
CA SER A 34 -18.10 -44.66 9.62
C SER A 34 -17.43 -43.38 9.10
N SER A 35 -16.54 -43.52 8.12
CA SER A 35 -15.98 -42.37 7.39
C SER A 35 -17.12 -41.59 6.73
N ALA A 36 -16.96 -40.27 6.64
CA ALA A 36 -17.85 -39.47 5.82
C ALA A 36 -17.69 -39.85 4.33
N GLU A 37 -18.71 -39.58 3.52
CA GLU A 37 -18.60 -39.76 2.07
C GLU A 37 -17.62 -38.72 1.51
N VAL A 38 -16.67 -39.13 0.67
CA VAL A 38 -15.72 -38.23 0.01
C VAL A 38 -16.37 -37.64 -1.24
N HIS A 39 -16.34 -36.31 -1.34
CA HIS A 39 -16.88 -35.55 -2.46
C HIS A 39 -15.76 -34.84 -3.21
N GLY A 40 -15.64 -35.09 -4.52
CA GLY A 40 -14.62 -34.49 -5.39
C GLY A 40 -14.41 -35.32 -6.65
N LEU A 41 -13.34 -35.04 -7.38
CA LEU A 41 -12.99 -35.66 -8.65
C LEU A 41 -11.55 -36.20 -8.60
N LYS A 42 -11.28 -37.19 -9.46
CA LYS A 42 -9.93 -37.65 -9.76
C LYS A 42 -9.37 -36.80 -10.90
N GLY A 43 -8.29 -36.05 -10.66
CA GLY A 43 -7.57 -35.27 -11.66
C GLY A 43 -6.33 -36.02 -12.14
N ASP A 44 -6.23 -36.33 -13.44
CA ASP A 44 -5.03 -36.88 -14.06
C ASP A 44 -4.30 -35.76 -14.82
N TYR A 45 -3.04 -35.49 -14.47
CA TYR A 45 -2.23 -34.37 -14.97
C TYR A 45 -1.15 -34.86 -15.93
N TYR A 46 -1.10 -34.27 -17.12
CA TYR A 46 -0.25 -34.71 -18.23
C TYR A 46 0.58 -33.55 -18.75
N THR A 47 1.80 -33.83 -19.18
CA THR A 47 2.51 -32.91 -20.11
C THR A 47 2.08 -33.20 -21.54
N GLN A 48 2.04 -32.16 -22.38
CA GLN A 48 1.82 -32.28 -23.82
C GLN A 48 3.07 -32.79 -24.56
N SER A 49 2.89 -33.40 -25.74
CA SER A 49 4.00 -33.96 -26.53
C SER A 49 4.91 -32.90 -27.16
N ALA A 50 4.37 -31.71 -27.41
CA ALA A 50 5.07 -30.51 -27.87
C ALA A 50 4.21 -29.26 -27.61
N PRO A 51 4.79 -28.05 -27.59
CA PRO A 51 4.00 -26.83 -27.53
C PRO A 51 2.98 -26.74 -28.65
N GLY A 52 1.73 -26.40 -28.30
CA GLY A 52 0.61 -26.34 -29.22
C GLY A 52 -0.01 -27.70 -29.62
N ALA A 53 0.40 -28.82 -28.99
CA ALA A 53 -0.14 -30.14 -29.32
C ALA A 53 -1.53 -30.40 -28.69
N PHE A 54 -1.78 -29.82 -27.51
CA PHE A 54 -3.03 -29.92 -26.76
C PHE A 54 -3.51 -31.36 -26.57
N ASP A 55 -2.54 -32.27 -26.35
CA ASP A 55 -2.75 -33.69 -26.18
C ASP A 55 -2.43 -34.15 -24.74
N PHE A 56 -2.66 -35.44 -24.47
CA PHE A 56 -2.46 -36.07 -23.16
C PHE A 56 -1.29 -37.07 -23.25
N ASP A 57 -0.08 -36.59 -23.50
CA ASP A 57 1.09 -37.43 -23.82
C ASP A 57 1.58 -38.24 -22.61
N GLN A 58 2.19 -37.57 -21.63
CA GLN A 58 2.77 -38.24 -20.47
C GLN A 58 2.02 -37.90 -19.17
N LEU A 59 1.35 -38.89 -18.58
CA LEU A 59 0.79 -38.78 -17.23
C LEU A 59 1.93 -38.58 -16.22
N LYS A 60 1.87 -37.49 -15.45
CA LYS A 60 2.84 -37.14 -14.42
C LYS A 60 2.32 -37.40 -13.01
N ALA A 61 1.04 -37.12 -12.79
CA ALA A 61 0.43 -37.17 -11.47
C ALA A 61 -1.06 -37.50 -11.55
N THR A 62 -1.59 -38.09 -10.48
CA THR A 62 -3.01 -38.36 -10.28
C THR A 62 -3.41 -37.85 -8.90
N GLY A 63 -4.37 -36.94 -8.86
CA GLY A 63 -4.76 -36.20 -7.65
C GLY A 63 -6.24 -36.17 -7.35
N PHE A 64 -6.58 -35.59 -6.20
CA PHE A 64 -7.93 -35.28 -5.77
C PHE A 64 -8.18 -33.78 -5.92
N ASP A 65 -9.27 -33.43 -6.60
CA ASP A 65 -9.73 -32.06 -6.72
C ASP A 65 -11.15 -31.93 -6.15
N PRO A 66 -11.37 -31.08 -5.13
CA PRO A 66 -12.67 -30.95 -4.47
C PRO A 66 -13.72 -30.30 -5.38
N ALA A 67 -13.31 -29.48 -6.32
CA ALA A 67 -14.17 -28.80 -7.30
C ALA A 67 -13.38 -28.44 -8.57
N ILE A 68 -14.09 -28.02 -9.62
CA ILE A 68 -13.50 -27.37 -10.80
C ILE A 68 -13.92 -25.90 -10.75
N ASP A 69 -13.22 -25.15 -9.90
CA ASP A 69 -13.43 -23.72 -9.69
C ASP A 69 -12.09 -23.09 -9.29
N PHE A 70 -11.16 -23.07 -10.26
CA PHE A 70 -9.77 -22.71 -10.07
C PHE A 70 -9.53 -21.28 -10.59
N PRO A 71 -9.32 -20.28 -9.70
CA PRO A 71 -8.92 -18.94 -10.13
C PRO A 71 -7.48 -18.91 -10.67
N THR A 72 -6.68 -19.92 -10.32
CA THR A 72 -5.40 -20.22 -10.96
C THR A 72 -5.12 -21.73 -10.86
N LEU A 73 -4.44 -22.31 -11.85
CA LEU A 73 -3.94 -23.70 -11.85
C LEU A 73 -2.41 -23.80 -11.79
N GLU A 74 -1.68 -22.69 -11.77
CA GLU A 74 -0.20 -22.68 -11.91
C GLU A 74 0.49 -23.51 -10.82
N SER A 75 0.13 -23.32 -9.55
CA SER A 75 0.71 -24.07 -8.42
C SER A 75 0.47 -25.57 -8.55
N ARG A 76 -0.72 -25.94 -9.03
CA ARG A 76 -1.17 -27.32 -9.27
C ARG A 76 -0.38 -27.95 -10.40
N LEU A 77 -0.30 -27.29 -11.54
CA LEU A 77 0.47 -27.74 -12.71
C LEU A 77 1.94 -27.88 -12.37
N GLN A 78 2.56 -26.83 -11.83
CA GLN A 78 3.98 -26.84 -11.45
C GLN A 78 4.33 -27.97 -10.50
N SER A 79 3.47 -28.25 -9.53
CA SER A 79 3.65 -29.35 -8.56
C SER A 79 3.43 -30.74 -9.16
N ALA A 80 2.50 -30.87 -10.09
CA ALA A 80 2.07 -32.13 -10.68
C ALA A 80 2.95 -32.57 -11.85
N THR A 81 3.36 -31.63 -12.71
CA THR A 81 4.03 -31.90 -13.99
C THR A 81 5.47 -31.41 -14.02
N GLY A 82 5.82 -30.47 -13.14
CA GLY A 82 7.13 -29.80 -13.11
C GLY A 82 7.21 -28.55 -14.01
N GLN A 83 6.09 -28.15 -14.62
CA GLN A 83 5.94 -26.97 -15.47
C GLN A 83 4.53 -26.36 -15.28
N SER A 84 4.31 -25.13 -15.73
CA SER A 84 2.99 -24.47 -15.66
C SER A 84 2.33 -24.30 -17.03
N ASP A 85 3.11 -24.43 -18.10
CA ASP A 85 2.69 -24.28 -19.49
C ASP A 85 2.74 -25.64 -20.19
N ASN A 86 2.00 -25.80 -21.29
CA ASN A 86 2.00 -27.02 -22.11
C ASN A 86 1.60 -28.28 -21.33
N ASP A 87 0.59 -28.15 -20.49
CA ASP A 87 0.02 -29.23 -19.69
C ASP A 87 -1.44 -29.50 -20.09
N SER A 88 -1.94 -30.68 -19.77
CA SER A 88 -3.34 -31.08 -19.96
C SER A 88 -3.84 -31.79 -18.71
N ILE A 89 -5.10 -31.53 -18.33
CA ILE A 89 -5.73 -32.14 -17.17
C ILE A 89 -6.99 -32.88 -17.61
N ARG A 90 -7.20 -34.08 -17.06
CA ARG A 90 -8.45 -34.83 -17.19
C ARG A 90 -9.04 -35.10 -15.82
N TRP A 91 -10.18 -34.49 -15.52
CA TRP A 91 -10.98 -34.83 -14.35
C TRP A 91 -12.00 -35.92 -14.68
N THR A 92 -12.11 -36.91 -13.81
CA THR A 92 -13.10 -37.99 -13.90
C THR A 92 -13.79 -38.23 -12.56
N GLY A 93 -15.08 -38.57 -12.60
CA GLY A 93 -15.88 -38.86 -11.42
C GLY A 93 -17.35 -39.02 -11.79
N LYS A 94 -18.23 -38.68 -10.85
CA LYS A 94 -19.66 -38.59 -11.08
C LYS A 94 -20.22 -37.27 -10.56
N ILE A 95 -21.32 -36.83 -11.16
CA ILE A 95 -22.13 -35.70 -10.67
C ILE A 95 -23.49 -36.20 -10.17
N VAL A 96 -23.91 -35.69 -9.02
CA VAL A 96 -25.16 -36.03 -8.33
C VAL A 96 -25.93 -34.73 -8.10
N PRO A 97 -27.00 -34.45 -8.86
CA PRO A 97 -27.77 -33.23 -8.69
C PRO A 97 -28.69 -33.33 -7.47
N GLU A 98 -28.95 -32.21 -6.80
CA GLU A 98 -29.91 -32.14 -5.70
C GLU A 98 -31.36 -31.96 -6.18
N LYS A 99 -31.54 -31.46 -7.40
CA LYS A 99 -32.86 -31.18 -8.01
C LYS A 99 -33.04 -32.01 -9.27
N SER A 100 -34.28 -32.39 -9.56
CA SER A 100 -34.63 -33.03 -10.83
C SER A 100 -35.03 -31.98 -11.85
N GLY A 101 -34.61 -32.16 -13.10
CA GLY A 101 -35.00 -31.36 -14.26
C GLY A 101 -33.80 -30.88 -15.10
N SER A 102 -34.10 -29.99 -16.04
CA SER A 102 -33.16 -29.30 -16.92
C SER A 102 -32.09 -28.51 -16.15
N HIS A 103 -30.85 -29.00 -16.18
CA HIS A 103 -29.65 -28.25 -15.76
C HIS A 103 -28.92 -27.74 -16.99
N THR A 104 -28.41 -26.51 -16.92
CA THR A 104 -27.51 -25.97 -17.95
C THR A 104 -26.12 -25.85 -17.34
N PHE A 105 -25.09 -26.34 -18.03
CA PHE A 105 -23.69 -26.18 -17.59
C PHE A 105 -23.05 -25.01 -18.32
N SER A 106 -22.15 -24.31 -17.64
CA SER A 106 -21.29 -23.31 -18.26
C SER A 106 -19.84 -23.49 -17.82
N MET A 107 -18.91 -23.19 -18.72
CA MET A 107 -17.48 -23.25 -18.47
C MET A 107 -16.78 -22.03 -19.05
N ILE A 108 -15.91 -21.41 -18.27
CA ILE A 108 -14.99 -20.35 -18.68
C ILE A 108 -13.63 -20.68 -18.09
N GLY A 109 -12.57 -20.40 -18.82
CA GLY A 109 -11.21 -20.67 -18.40
C GLY A 109 -10.21 -20.04 -19.35
N ASP A 110 -8.95 -20.20 -19.01
CA ASP A 110 -7.85 -20.02 -19.95
C ASP A 110 -7.82 -21.21 -20.93
N ASN A 111 -7.44 -20.96 -22.17
CA ASN A 111 -7.30 -21.99 -23.21
C ASN A 111 -8.53 -22.92 -23.36
N GLY A 112 -8.30 -24.18 -23.73
CA GLY A 112 -9.36 -25.08 -24.19
C GLY A 112 -9.87 -26.05 -23.14
N PHE A 113 -11.18 -26.30 -23.16
CA PHE A 113 -11.87 -27.19 -22.24
C PHE A 113 -13.05 -27.95 -22.88
N ARG A 114 -13.38 -29.11 -22.31
CA ARG A 114 -14.49 -29.98 -22.75
C ARG A 114 -15.17 -30.65 -21.57
N LEU A 115 -16.49 -30.85 -21.66
CA LEU A 115 -17.31 -31.50 -20.63
C LEU A 115 -18.16 -32.63 -21.23
N TRP A 116 -18.14 -33.79 -20.57
CA TRP A 116 -19.03 -34.91 -20.84
C TRP A 116 -19.85 -35.26 -19.60
N ILE A 117 -21.14 -35.52 -19.83
CA ILE A 117 -22.07 -36.07 -18.83
C ILE A 117 -22.65 -37.38 -19.38
N ASP A 118 -22.51 -38.47 -18.64
CA ASP A 118 -22.94 -39.83 -19.00
C ASP A 118 -22.44 -40.25 -20.40
N GLY A 119 -21.17 -39.92 -20.69
CA GLY A 119 -20.50 -40.18 -21.97
C GLY A 119 -20.87 -39.26 -23.13
N LYS A 120 -21.84 -38.34 -22.96
CA LYS A 120 -22.24 -37.36 -23.98
C LYS A 120 -21.44 -36.07 -23.83
N LEU A 121 -20.78 -35.63 -24.90
CA LEU A 121 -20.12 -34.33 -24.98
C LEU A 121 -21.18 -33.21 -24.94
N VAL A 122 -21.12 -32.34 -23.94
CA VAL A 122 -22.10 -31.26 -23.71
C VAL A 122 -21.50 -29.86 -23.87
N ILE A 123 -20.19 -29.69 -23.69
CA ILE A 123 -19.41 -28.49 -24.04
C ILE A 123 -18.15 -28.94 -24.76
N ASP A 124 -17.87 -28.32 -25.91
CA ASP A 124 -16.68 -28.59 -26.73
C ASP A 124 -16.01 -27.29 -27.18
N HIS A 125 -14.98 -26.87 -26.44
CA HIS A 125 -14.20 -25.68 -26.73
C HIS A 125 -12.71 -25.99 -26.63
N TRP A 126 -12.22 -26.78 -27.59
CA TRP A 126 -10.82 -27.18 -27.65
C TRP A 126 -10.01 -26.23 -28.55
N VAL A 127 -9.94 -24.96 -28.14
CA VAL A 127 -9.34 -23.85 -28.91
C VAL A 127 -8.36 -23.09 -28.01
N ASP A 128 -7.26 -22.60 -28.61
CA ASP A 128 -6.23 -21.79 -27.97
C ASP A 128 -6.66 -20.31 -27.93
N ASP A 129 -7.60 -20.00 -27.04
CA ASP A 129 -8.06 -18.65 -26.70
C ASP A 129 -8.39 -18.59 -25.20
N TRP A 130 -8.71 -17.42 -24.64
CA TRP A 130 -8.94 -17.29 -23.19
C TRP A 130 -10.19 -16.49 -22.87
N GLU A 131 -10.77 -16.75 -21.70
CA GLU A 131 -11.90 -16.01 -21.14
C GLU A 131 -13.14 -16.00 -22.05
N LYS A 132 -13.40 -17.13 -22.71
CA LYS A 132 -14.57 -17.37 -23.58
C LYS A 132 -15.54 -18.35 -22.95
N GLU A 133 -16.52 -17.83 -22.19
CA GLU A 133 -17.54 -18.67 -21.58
C GLU A 133 -18.37 -19.45 -22.62
N GLN A 134 -18.54 -20.74 -22.37
CA GLN A 134 -19.36 -21.65 -23.15
C GLN A 134 -20.52 -22.16 -22.30
N THR A 135 -21.67 -22.34 -22.92
CA THR A 135 -22.88 -22.84 -22.24
C THR A 135 -23.43 -24.05 -22.97
N SER A 136 -23.74 -25.11 -22.24
CA SER A 136 -24.31 -26.33 -22.79
C SER A 136 -25.77 -26.14 -23.21
N GLN A 137 -26.29 -27.04 -24.04
CA GLN A 137 -27.74 -27.25 -24.08
C GLN A 137 -28.22 -27.82 -22.73
N PRO A 138 -29.50 -27.61 -22.36
CA PRO A 138 -30.16 -28.30 -21.26
C PRO A 138 -29.85 -29.80 -21.17
N VAL A 139 -29.46 -30.26 -19.97
CA VAL A 139 -29.24 -31.66 -19.61
C VAL A 139 -30.26 -32.06 -18.56
N GLU A 140 -31.11 -33.03 -18.87
CA GLU A 140 -32.11 -33.56 -17.94
C GLU A 140 -31.46 -34.48 -16.92
N LEU A 141 -31.44 -34.05 -15.65
CA LEU A 141 -30.87 -34.81 -14.55
C LEU A 141 -31.93 -35.14 -13.48
N THR A 142 -31.76 -36.24 -12.78
CA THR A 142 -32.63 -36.68 -11.68
C THR A 142 -31.93 -36.50 -10.35
N ALA A 143 -32.60 -35.86 -9.39
CA ALA A 143 -32.08 -35.64 -8.05
C ALA A 143 -31.59 -36.96 -7.41
N GLY A 144 -30.39 -36.94 -6.84
CA GLY A 144 -29.77 -38.08 -6.15
C GLY A 144 -29.26 -39.20 -7.08
N LYS A 145 -29.47 -39.11 -8.40
CA LYS A 145 -28.88 -40.06 -9.35
C LYS A 145 -27.46 -39.60 -9.72
N ALA A 146 -26.50 -40.52 -9.66
CA ALA A 146 -25.15 -40.27 -10.14
C ALA A 146 -25.05 -40.45 -11.66
N TYR A 147 -24.34 -39.53 -12.31
CA TYR A 147 -24.04 -39.54 -13.74
C TYR A 147 -22.52 -39.43 -13.92
N ASP A 148 -21.92 -40.22 -14.82
CA ASP A 148 -20.48 -40.13 -15.06
C ASP A 148 -20.12 -38.74 -15.59
N LEU A 149 -19.06 -38.15 -15.05
CA LEU A 149 -18.55 -36.83 -15.42
C LEU A 149 -17.11 -36.96 -15.87
N LYS A 150 -16.80 -36.35 -17.01
CA LYS A 150 -15.43 -36.16 -17.49
C LYS A 150 -15.25 -34.71 -17.91
N VAL A 151 -14.18 -34.08 -17.46
CA VAL A 151 -13.73 -32.76 -17.93
C VAL A 151 -12.32 -32.88 -18.44
N GLU A 152 -12.02 -32.21 -19.54
CA GLU A 152 -10.68 -32.11 -20.11
C GLU A 152 -10.32 -30.64 -20.27
N TYR A 153 -9.05 -30.32 -20.04
CA TYR A 153 -8.47 -28.97 -20.13
C TYR A 153 -7.06 -29.05 -20.71
N PHE A 154 -6.62 -28.02 -21.43
CA PHE A 154 -5.20 -27.82 -21.74
C PHE A 154 -4.79 -26.38 -21.43
N GLU A 155 -3.53 -26.23 -21.01
CA GLU A 155 -2.81 -24.98 -20.83
C GLU A 155 -1.69 -24.90 -21.86
N HIS A 156 -1.54 -23.76 -22.53
CA HIS A 156 -0.52 -23.53 -23.55
C HIS A 156 0.59 -22.60 -23.06
N GLU A 157 0.27 -21.31 -22.89
CA GLU A 157 1.18 -20.27 -22.41
C GLU A 157 0.42 -19.20 -21.62
N GLY A 158 0.98 -18.77 -20.50
CA GLY A 158 0.45 -17.64 -19.75
C GLY A 158 -0.14 -18.03 -18.40
N GLY A 159 -1.34 -17.54 -18.11
CA GLY A 159 -1.99 -17.74 -16.82
C GLY A 159 -3.10 -18.78 -16.93
N SER A 160 -3.10 -19.78 -16.07
CA SER A 160 -4.04 -20.90 -16.16
C SER A 160 -5.23 -20.74 -15.21
N ASN A 161 -6.48 -20.87 -15.67
CA ASN A 161 -7.69 -20.88 -14.82
C ASN A 161 -8.84 -21.70 -15.42
N LEU A 162 -9.76 -22.20 -14.58
CA LEU A 162 -10.93 -22.96 -15.08
C LEU A 162 -12.09 -22.98 -14.07
N HIS A 163 -13.29 -22.61 -14.55
CA HIS A 163 -14.51 -22.57 -13.76
C HIS A 163 -15.61 -23.42 -14.40
N LEU A 164 -16.11 -24.44 -13.67
CA LEU A 164 -17.28 -25.22 -14.04
C LEU A 164 -18.49 -24.80 -13.20
N LYS A 165 -19.50 -24.27 -13.89
CA LYS A 165 -20.74 -23.78 -13.29
C LYS A 165 -21.94 -24.58 -13.81
N TRP A 166 -23.04 -24.49 -13.08
CA TRP A 166 -24.34 -24.95 -13.53
C TRP A 166 -25.47 -24.00 -13.12
N THR A 167 -26.56 -24.02 -13.87
CA THR A 167 -27.83 -23.44 -13.49
C THR A 167 -28.80 -24.60 -13.22
N PRO A 168 -29.15 -24.91 -11.95
CA PRO A 168 -30.11 -25.94 -11.64
C PRO A 168 -31.55 -25.51 -11.99
N PRO A 169 -32.51 -26.45 -12.08
CA PRO A 169 -33.91 -26.15 -12.37
C PRO A 169 -34.48 -25.08 -11.45
N GLY A 170 -34.90 -23.95 -12.04
CA GLY A 170 -35.47 -22.81 -11.30
C GLY A 170 -34.49 -22.08 -10.37
N GLY A 171 -33.18 -22.28 -10.53
CA GLY A 171 -32.13 -21.55 -9.81
C GLY A 171 -31.40 -20.53 -10.69
N SER A 172 -30.34 -19.94 -10.13
CA SER A 172 -29.38 -19.10 -10.84
C SER A 172 -28.10 -19.89 -11.13
N GLU A 173 -27.29 -19.39 -12.06
CA GLU A 173 -25.94 -19.90 -12.29
C GLU A 173 -25.12 -19.82 -11.00
N GLN A 174 -24.34 -20.86 -10.74
CA GLN A 174 -23.43 -20.98 -9.60
C GLN A 174 -22.32 -22.00 -9.92
N PRO A 175 -21.14 -21.93 -9.27
CA PRO A 175 -20.16 -23.01 -9.32
C PRO A 175 -20.81 -24.35 -8.93
N VAL A 176 -20.40 -25.44 -9.56
CA VAL A 176 -20.88 -26.78 -9.17
C VAL A 176 -20.30 -27.09 -7.77
N PRO A 177 -21.13 -27.25 -6.73
CA PRO A 177 -20.63 -27.39 -5.37
C PRO A 177 -19.91 -28.73 -5.19
N GLN A 178 -18.86 -28.78 -4.37
CA GLN A 178 -18.11 -30.00 -4.06
C GLN A 178 -19.04 -31.18 -3.73
N SER A 179 -20.08 -30.93 -2.91
CA SER A 179 -21.09 -31.93 -2.52
C SER A 179 -21.84 -32.62 -3.68
N ALA A 180 -21.83 -32.05 -4.89
CA ALA A 180 -22.41 -32.66 -6.08
C ALA A 180 -21.47 -33.68 -6.74
N PHE A 181 -20.17 -33.70 -6.41
CA PHE A 181 -19.22 -34.63 -7.00
C PHE A 181 -19.10 -35.93 -6.20
N ARG A 182 -18.76 -37.01 -6.90
CA ARG A 182 -18.36 -38.30 -6.34
C ARG A 182 -17.14 -38.82 -7.07
N LEU A 183 -16.27 -39.51 -6.33
CA LEU A 183 -15.10 -40.15 -6.91
C LEU A 183 -15.51 -41.23 -7.92
N PRO A 184 -14.68 -41.48 -8.95
CA PRO A 184 -14.91 -42.58 -9.88
C PRO A 184 -14.71 -43.93 -9.18
N ASP A 185 -15.39 -44.96 -9.69
CA ASP A 185 -15.27 -46.31 -9.16
C ASP A 185 -13.81 -46.79 -9.23
N GLY A 186 -13.28 -47.34 -8.13
CA GLY A 186 -11.91 -47.85 -8.04
C GLY A 186 -10.84 -46.81 -7.72
N TYR A 187 -11.22 -45.57 -7.39
CA TYR A 187 -10.32 -44.55 -6.83
C TYR A 187 -10.65 -44.31 -5.35
N ASP A 188 -9.87 -44.95 -4.47
CA ASP A 188 -9.95 -44.73 -3.03
C ASP A 188 -9.10 -43.53 -2.63
N TYR A 189 -9.65 -42.61 -1.85
CA TYR A 189 -8.96 -41.40 -1.37
C TYR A 189 -9.05 -41.29 0.14
N ASP A 190 -7.89 -41.09 0.78
CA ASP A 190 -7.73 -40.95 2.22
C ASP A 190 -7.02 -39.64 2.62
N GLY A 191 -6.80 -38.72 1.67
CA GLY A 191 -6.22 -37.42 1.94
C GLY A 191 -7.20 -36.40 2.54
N ALA A 192 -6.74 -35.16 2.68
CA ALA A 192 -7.58 -34.06 3.15
C ALA A 192 -8.61 -33.66 2.07
N VAL A 193 -9.89 -33.69 2.40
CA VAL A 193 -10.99 -33.34 1.50
C VAL A 193 -11.22 -31.83 1.35
N ALA A 194 -10.63 -31.02 2.23
CA ALA A 194 -10.57 -29.57 2.13
C ALA A 194 -9.35 -29.00 2.85
N ALA A 195 -8.83 -27.89 2.35
CA ALA A 195 -7.85 -27.04 3.00
C ALA A 195 -8.43 -25.63 3.18
N THR A 196 -8.30 -25.01 4.35
CA THR A 196 -8.89 -23.70 4.61
C THR A 196 -8.01 -22.87 5.53
N VAL A 197 -7.54 -21.72 5.04
CA VAL A 197 -6.93 -20.70 5.90
C VAL A 197 -8.02 -20.10 6.76
N GLN A 198 -7.84 -20.14 8.08
CA GLN A 198 -8.79 -19.63 9.05
C GLN A 198 -8.75 -18.10 9.14
N LYS A 199 -9.76 -17.51 9.77
CA LYS A 199 -9.92 -16.06 9.89
C LYS A 199 -8.75 -15.36 10.60
N ASP A 200 -8.03 -16.06 11.46
CA ASP A 200 -6.84 -15.54 12.14
C ASP A 200 -5.65 -15.31 11.18
N GLY A 201 -5.72 -15.84 9.95
CA GLY A 201 -4.63 -15.82 8.97
C GLY A 201 -3.40 -16.62 9.37
N ARG A 202 -3.41 -17.31 10.52
CA ARG A 202 -2.26 -18.02 11.10
C ARG A 202 -2.49 -19.52 11.20
N THR A 203 -3.70 -19.98 10.93
CA THR A 203 -4.07 -21.40 11.01
C THR A 203 -4.58 -21.86 9.65
N LEU A 204 -3.96 -22.91 9.12
CA LEU A 204 -4.46 -23.67 7.98
C LEU A 204 -5.15 -24.93 8.53
N LYS A 205 -6.44 -25.08 8.28
CA LYS A 205 -7.20 -26.28 8.66
C LYS A 205 -7.23 -27.26 7.49
N LEU A 206 -7.01 -28.53 7.78
CA LEU A 206 -7.22 -29.65 6.85
C LEU A 206 -8.35 -30.53 7.38
N ASP A 207 -9.38 -30.74 6.56
CA ASP A 207 -10.53 -31.59 6.89
C ASP A 207 -10.38 -32.95 6.22
N PHE A 208 -10.70 -34.03 6.92
CA PHE A 208 -10.64 -35.41 6.41
C PHE A 208 -12.02 -36.09 6.50
N ALA A 209 -12.25 -37.09 5.64
CA ALA A 209 -13.47 -37.90 5.73
C ALA A 209 -13.40 -38.92 6.89
N GLN A 210 -12.20 -39.41 7.18
CA GLN A 210 -11.90 -40.32 8.29
C GLN A 210 -11.40 -39.57 9.53
N GLN A 211 -11.43 -40.24 10.70
CA GLN A 211 -10.81 -39.73 11.91
C GLN A 211 -9.29 -39.89 11.84
N ILE A 212 -8.56 -38.84 12.22
CA ILE A 212 -7.09 -38.80 12.13
C ILE A 212 -6.45 -39.08 13.50
N ALA A 213 -5.33 -39.80 13.49
CA ALA A 213 -4.53 -40.06 14.68
C ALA A 213 -3.78 -38.79 15.11
N ALA A 214 -3.16 -38.81 16.30
CA ALA A 214 -2.29 -37.70 16.68
C ALA A 214 -1.11 -37.60 15.69
N PRO A 215 -0.85 -36.41 15.11
CA PRO A 215 0.21 -36.25 14.12
C PRO A 215 1.59 -36.50 14.74
N PRO A 216 2.52 -37.20 14.04
CA PRO A 216 3.89 -37.37 14.49
C PRO A 216 4.66 -36.03 14.53
N ALA A 217 5.74 -35.99 15.33
CA ALA A 217 6.66 -34.86 15.31
C ALA A 217 7.38 -34.76 13.95
N GLY A 218 7.58 -33.53 13.45
CA GLY A 218 8.24 -33.29 12.16
C GLY A 218 7.32 -33.46 10.94
N LEU A 219 6.04 -33.78 11.13
CA LEU A 219 5.08 -33.94 10.03
C LEU A 219 4.99 -32.70 9.12
N ALA A 220 5.24 -31.50 9.66
CA ALA A 220 5.24 -30.26 8.90
C ALA A 220 6.25 -30.23 7.74
N ASP A 221 7.38 -30.92 7.85
CA ASP A 221 8.44 -30.94 6.82
C ASP A 221 8.03 -31.74 5.56
N HIS A 222 6.90 -32.45 5.66
CA HIS A 222 6.28 -33.25 4.60
C HIS A 222 5.05 -32.57 3.99
N PHE A 223 4.75 -31.36 4.45
CA PHE A 223 3.70 -30.51 3.90
C PHE A 223 4.31 -29.35 3.11
N GLU A 224 3.66 -29.01 2.02
CA GLU A 224 3.83 -27.75 1.31
C GLU A 224 2.48 -27.06 1.23
N ALA A 225 2.45 -25.74 1.45
CA ALA A 225 1.25 -24.94 1.26
C ALA A 225 1.56 -23.76 0.34
N VAL A 226 0.83 -23.63 -0.76
CA VAL A 226 0.86 -22.48 -1.65
C VAL A 226 -0.43 -21.69 -1.44
N ILE A 227 -0.32 -20.43 -1.01
CA ILE A 227 -1.50 -19.61 -0.67
C ILE A 227 -1.40 -18.31 -1.45
N GLY A 228 -2.34 -18.02 -2.34
CA GLY A 228 -2.24 -16.81 -3.17
C GLY A 228 -0.95 -16.73 -4.02
N GLY A 229 -0.46 -17.87 -4.51
CA GLY A 229 0.65 -17.96 -5.47
C GLY A 229 2.07 -18.04 -4.90
N ALA A 230 2.26 -18.01 -3.57
CA ALA A 230 3.57 -18.21 -2.95
C ALA A 230 3.56 -19.36 -1.94
N THR A 231 4.72 -19.96 -1.68
CA THR A 231 4.89 -21.04 -0.69
C THR A 231 4.97 -20.47 0.73
N TRP A 232 4.16 -20.99 1.66
CA TRP A 232 4.11 -20.54 3.06
C TRP A 232 5.03 -21.35 3.96
N PRO A 233 5.80 -20.68 4.85
CA PRO A 233 6.57 -21.39 5.87
C PRO A 233 5.63 -21.99 6.93
N LEU A 234 5.63 -23.33 7.03
CA LEU A 234 4.78 -24.07 7.94
C LEU A 234 5.40 -24.27 9.33
N GLY A 235 4.55 -24.27 10.35
CA GLY A 235 4.84 -24.51 11.76
C GLY A 235 4.32 -25.87 12.23
N ALA A 236 3.90 -25.97 13.49
CA ALA A 236 3.43 -27.23 14.07
C ALA A 236 2.14 -27.74 13.38
N VAL A 237 2.05 -29.06 13.21
CA VAL A 237 0.82 -29.76 12.81
C VAL A 237 0.24 -30.42 14.05
N GLU A 238 -1.02 -30.12 14.35
CA GLU A 238 -1.73 -30.62 15.53
C GLU A 238 -3.09 -31.19 15.12
N ALA A 239 -3.62 -32.12 15.92
CA ALA A 239 -5.01 -32.54 15.75
C ALA A 239 -5.95 -31.40 16.15
N ASP A 240 -7.01 -31.19 15.38
CA ASP A 240 -8.02 -30.18 15.73
C ASP A 240 -8.72 -30.61 17.04
N PRO A 241 -8.66 -29.78 18.11
CA PRO A 241 -9.27 -30.12 19.40
C PRO A 241 -10.81 -30.19 19.35
N SER A 242 -11.42 -29.57 18.33
CA SER A 242 -12.87 -29.49 18.15
C SER A 242 -13.43 -30.51 17.15
N ASP A 243 -12.57 -31.10 16.31
CA ASP A 243 -12.97 -32.03 15.26
C ASP A 243 -11.99 -33.21 15.16
N PRO A 244 -12.40 -34.45 15.50
CA PRO A 244 -11.53 -35.63 15.39
C PRO A 244 -11.18 -36.00 13.93
N ARG A 245 -11.75 -35.32 12.94
CA ARG A 245 -11.43 -35.43 11.51
C ARG A 245 -10.64 -34.23 10.98
N GLY A 246 -10.19 -33.32 11.85
CA GLY A 246 -9.43 -32.13 11.46
C GLY A 246 -7.97 -32.19 11.89
N LEU A 247 -7.09 -31.59 11.09
CA LEU A 247 -5.76 -31.14 11.49
C LEU A 247 -5.69 -29.62 11.40
N THR A 248 -4.91 -29.02 12.29
CA THR A 248 -4.51 -27.61 12.20
C THR A 248 -3.01 -27.53 11.95
N VAL A 249 -2.63 -26.80 10.93
CA VAL A 249 -1.24 -26.48 10.58
C VAL A 249 -1.01 -25.01 10.90
N ALA A 250 -0.08 -24.71 11.80
CA ALA A 250 0.31 -23.35 12.09
C ALA A 250 1.07 -22.76 10.90
N LEU A 251 0.73 -21.53 10.51
CA LEU A 251 1.50 -20.75 9.54
C LEU A 251 2.47 -19.84 10.31
N LYS A 252 3.77 -19.91 9.99
CA LYS A 252 4.78 -19.10 10.68
C LYS A 252 4.57 -17.61 10.42
N GLU A 253 4.17 -17.30 9.19
CA GLU A 253 3.77 -15.96 8.77
C GLU A 253 2.25 -15.89 8.51
N PRO A 254 1.61 -14.75 8.81
CA PRO A 254 0.18 -14.60 8.58
C PRO A 254 -0.12 -14.55 7.08
N VAL A 255 -1.28 -15.05 6.67
CA VAL A 255 -1.84 -14.80 5.33
C VAL A 255 -2.61 -13.50 5.42
N VAL A 256 -2.22 -12.47 4.67
CA VAL A 256 -2.94 -11.19 4.66
C VAL A 256 -4.29 -11.36 3.95
N GLY A 257 -5.35 -10.78 4.51
CA GLY A 257 -6.69 -10.81 3.96
C GLY A 257 -7.41 -9.47 4.04
N ARG A 258 -8.73 -9.47 3.82
CA ARG A 258 -9.57 -8.25 3.84
C ARG A 258 -10.42 -8.19 5.10
N LYS A 259 -10.73 -6.97 5.56
CA LYS A 259 -11.67 -6.73 6.66
C LYS A 259 -13.03 -7.37 6.35
N GLY A 260 -13.51 -8.22 7.25
CA GLY A 260 -14.76 -8.98 7.06
C GLY A 260 -14.56 -10.41 6.54
N GLY A 261 -13.35 -10.76 6.10
CA GLY A 261 -12.97 -12.08 5.60
C GLY A 261 -13.02 -12.18 4.08
N GLY A 262 -12.28 -13.15 3.54
CA GLY A 262 -12.11 -13.34 2.10
C GLY A 262 -10.82 -12.68 1.63
N ALA A 263 -9.79 -13.50 1.45
CA ALA A 263 -8.54 -13.11 0.83
C ALA A 263 -8.49 -13.70 -0.59
N ALA A 264 -7.76 -13.05 -1.49
CA ALA A 264 -7.59 -13.55 -2.85
C ALA A 264 -6.82 -14.88 -2.85
N GLY A 265 -7.17 -15.75 -3.80
CA GLY A 265 -6.52 -17.05 -4.00
C GLY A 265 -7.03 -18.17 -3.10
N LEU A 266 -6.71 -19.41 -3.50
CA LEU A 266 -6.95 -20.62 -2.72
C LEU A 266 -5.74 -20.92 -1.83
N ALA A 267 -5.96 -21.77 -0.82
CA ALA A 267 -4.90 -22.44 -0.10
C ALA A 267 -4.71 -23.84 -0.67
N ASP A 268 -3.67 -24.03 -1.47
CA ASP A 268 -3.29 -25.32 -2.02
C ASP A 268 -2.31 -26.01 -1.10
N VAL A 269 -2.60 -27.25 -0.72
CA VAL A 269 -1.79 -28.01 0.23
C VAL A 269 -1.40 -29.34 -0.39
N ARG A 270 -0.13 -29.69 -0.28
CA ARG A 270 0.43 -30.97 -0.68
C ARG A 270 1.01 -31.67 0.54
N TYR A 271 0.74 -32.96 0.64
CA TYR A 271 1.44 -33.89 1.52
C TYR A 271 2.14 -34.94 0.68
N ASP A 272 3.41 -35.22 0.96
CA ASP A 272 4.25 -36.13 0.14
C ASP A 272 4.05 -37.63 0.46
N GLY A 273 3.14 -37.97 1.38
CA GLY A 273 2.89 -39.35 1.83
C GLY A 273 3.87 -39.85 2.90
N GLN A 274 4.86 -39.04 3.29
CA GLN A 274 5.90 -39.39 4.26
C GLN A 274 5.72 -38.62 5.58
N GLY A 275 6.34 -39.08 6.68
CA GLY A 275 6.18 -38.44 7.99
C GLY A 275 5.13 -39.08 8.91
N GLY A 276 4.47 -40.15 8.45
CA GLY A 276 3.71 -41.06 9.32
C GLY A 276 2.29 -40.61 9.67
N LEU A 277 1.68 -39.73 8.87
CA LEU A 277 0.27 -39.41 9.01
C LEU A 277 -0.59 -40.68 8.84
N SER A 278 -1.55 -40.86 9.74
CA SER A 278 -2.41 -42.05 9.74
C SER A 278 -3.80 -41.75 10.29
N GLY A 279 -4.77 -42.55 9.86
CA GLY A 279 -6.09 -42.60 10.47
C GLY A 279 -6.03 -43.21 11.88
N ARG A 280 -7.07 -42.98 12.69
CA ARG A 280 -7.20 -43.63 14.02
C ARG A 280 -7.32 -45.15 13.94
N ASP A 281 -7.65 -45.69 12.77
CA ASP A 281 -7.65 -47.13 12.48
C ASP A 281 -6.24 -47.68 12.21
N GLY A 282 -5.21 -46.82 12.21
CA GLY A 282 -3.81 -47.18 12.01
C GLY A 282 -3.39 -47.30 10.54
N LYS A 283 -4.28 -47.01 9.58
CA LYS A 283 -3.91 -46.97 8.17
C LYS A 283 -3.13 -45.69 7.87
N ALA A 284 -2.03 -45.82 7.14
CA ALA A 284 -1.30 -44.66 6.64
C ALA A 284 -2.17 -43.87 5.67
N VAL A 285 -2.09 -42.54 5.75
CA VAL A 285 -2.66 -41.63 4.75
C VAL A 285 -1.65 -41.50 3.60
N GLY A 286 -2.11 -41.68 2.36
CA GLY A 286 -1.29 -41.53 1.16
C GLY A 286 -0.86 -40.07 0.91
N ASP A 287 -0.05 -39.87 -0.12
CA ASP A 287 0.19 -38.52 -0.63
C ASP A 287 -1.12 -37.92 -1.14
N PHE A 288 -1.28 -36.61 -0.96
CA PHE A 288 -2.49 -35.95 -1.40
C PHE A 288 -2.27 -34.49 -1.76
N TRP A 289 -3.18 -33.99 -2.59
CA TRP A 289 -3.45 -32.57 -2.75
C TRP A 289 -4.82 -32.24 -2.18
N SER A 290 -4.92 -31.04 -1.63
CA SER A 290 -6.17 -30.44 -1.23
C SER A 290 -6.13 -28.96 -1.51
N SER A 291 -7.29 -28.36 -1.70
CA SER A 291 -7.44 -26.91 -1.86
C SER A 291 -8.66 -26.43 -1.13
N GLY A 292 -8.69 -25.14 -0.85
CA GLY A 292 -9.94 -24.49 -0.49
C GLY A 292 -9.76 -23.04 -0.10
N ALA A 293 -10.79 -22.51 0.55
CA ALA A 293 -10.96 -21.08 0.72
C ALA A 293 -9.89 -20.46 1.61
N ASN A 294 -9.46 -19.26 1.22
CA ASN A 294 -8.67 -18.39 2.06
C ASN A 294 -9.58 -17.42 2.83
N ASN A 295 -9.93 -17.76 4.08
CA ASN A 295 -10.83 -16.95 4.89
C ASN A 295 -10.11 -15.93 5.77
N SER A 296 -8.81 -15.68 5.55
CA SER A 296 -8.05 -14.77 6.39
C SER A 296 -8.71 -13.40 6.49
N ALA A 297 -8.78 -12.88 7.71
CA ALA A 297 -9.13 -11.51 8.03
C ALA A 297 -7.95 -10.80 8.72
N TYR A 298 -6.73 -11.32 8.57
CA TYR A 298 -5.52 -10.70 9.10
C TYR A 298 -5.15 -9.49 8.27
N GLU A 299 -5.12 -8.32 8.90
CA GLU A 299 -4.77 -7.06 8.25
C GLU A 299 -3.28 -6.77 8.45
N LEU A 300 -2.61 -6.39 7.38
CA LEU A 300 -1.20 -6.05 7.44
C LEU A 300 -1.03 -4.73 8.20
N ARG A 301 -0.12 -4.71 9.19
CA ARG A 301 0.14 -3.56 10.07
C ARG A 301 1.62 -3.37 10.28
N THR A 302 2.04 -2.10 10.31
CA THR A 302 3.36 -1.69 10.76
C THR A 302 3.47 -1.78 12.29
N LYS A 303 4.69 -1.76 12.81
CA LYS A 303 4.95 -1.72 14.26
C LYS A 303 4.51 -0.42 14.96
N TRP A 304 4.24 0.65 14.18
CA TRP A 304 3.85 1.95 14.73
C TRP A 304 2.34 2.09 14.88
N ALA A 305 1.55 1.34 14.12
CA ALA A 305 0.10 1.35 14.23
C ALA A 305 -0.41 1.03 15.65
N ASP A 306 0.34 0.20 16.39
CA ASP A 306 -0.03 -0.18 17.76
C ASP A 306 0.32 0.89 18.81
N GLN A 307 1.02 1.96 18.39
CA GLN A 307 1.36 3.12 19.23
C GLN A 307 0.36 4.27 19.05
N VAL A 308 -0.60 4.11 18.13
CA VAL A 308 -1.57 5.13 17.77
C VAL A 308 -2.86 4.93 18.54
N GLY A 309 -3.34 6.01 19.15
CA GLY A 309 -4.64 6.04 19.80
C GLY A 309 -5.30 7.42 19.78
N PRO A 310 -6.48 7.54 20.41
CA PRO A 310 -7.25 8.79 20.44
C PRO A 310 -6.58 10.00 21.10
N THR A 311 -5.46 9.82 21.79
CA THR A 311 -4.81 10.87 22.60
C THR A 311 -3.41 11.24 22.12
N ASP A 312 -2.87 10.50 21.16
CA ASP A 312 -1.47 10.49 20.73
C ASP A 312 -1.32 10.28 19.21
N ALA A 313 -2.39 10.47 18.44
CA ALA A 313 -2.30 10.56 16.97
C ALA A 313 -1.60 11.88 16.57
N HIS A 314 -0.37 11.77 16.06
CA HIS A 314 0.48 12.90 15.64
C HIS A 314 0.53 14.06 16.66
N PRO A 315 1.10 13.85 17.86
CA PRO A 315 1.09 14.83 18.96
C PRO A 315 2.08 15.98 18.76
N GLU A 316 2.97 15.90 17.79
CA GLU A 316 3.97 16.89 17.43
C GLU A 316 3.37 18.17 16.83
N TYR A 317 4.09 19.28 16.94
CA TYR A 317 3.67 20.54 16.34
C TYR A 317 3.81 20.48 14.80
N PRO A 318 2.74 20.74 14.01
CA PRO A 318 2.75 20.43 12.58
C PRO A 318 3.61 21.32 11.69
N ARG A 319 4.05 22.51 12.14
CA ARG A 319 4.74 23.52 11.30
C ARG A 319 6.17 23.82 11.75
N PRO A 320 7.16 22.96 11.48
CA PRO A 320 8.56 23.20 11.84
C PRO A 320 9.15 24.54 11.36
N GLN A 321 8.65 25.10 10.25
CA GLN A 321 9.10 26.40 9.70
C GLN A 321 8.27 27.61 10.19
N LEU A 322 7.27 27.41 11.04
CA LEU A 322 6.46 28.48 11.63
C LEU A 322 5.98 28.08 13.03
N THR A 323 6.92 27.97 13.96
CA THR A 323 6.69 27.50 15.33
C THR A 323 6.12 28.57 16.23
N ARG A 324 5.18 28.16 17.09
CA ARG A 324 4.59 28.96 18.17
C ARG A 324 4.53 28.14 19.45
N ASP A 325 4.74 28.80 20.59
CA ASP A 325 4.77 28.13 21.90
C ASP A 325 3.38 27.70 22.38
N SER A 326 2.32 28.38 21.94
CA SER A 326 0.94 28.13 22.36
C SER A 326 0.14 27.58 21.19
N TRP A 327 -0.34 26.36 21.35
CA TRP A 327 -1.18 25.67 20.38
C TRP A 327 -1.92 24.52 21.07
N GLN A 328 -2.92 23.95 20.40
CA GLN A 328 -3.61 22.77 20.87
C GLN A 328 -3.95 21.86 19.69
N ASN A 329 -3.50 20.62 19.78
CA ASN A 329 -3.83 19.56 18.84
C ASN A 329 -5.33 19.18 18.95
N LEU A 330 -5.98 19.00 17.80
CA LEU A 330 -7.36 18.57 17.66
C LEU A 330 -7.48 17.21 16.95
N ASN A 331 -6.38 16.47 16.77
CA ASN A 331 -6.37 15.04 16.43
C ASN A 331 -6.98 14.19 17.54
N GLY A 332 -7.26 12.92 17.23
CA GLY A 332 -7.96 11.98 18.10
C GLY A 332 -9.35 11.65 17.58
N THR A 333 -10.23 11.11 18.43
CA THR A 333 -11.56 10.68 18.00
C THR A 333 -12.49 11.85 17.68
N TRP A 334 -13.02 11.87 16.46
CA TRP A 334 -14.13 12.71 16.02
C TRP A 334 -15.38 11.84 15.83
N GLN A 335 -16.55 12.48 15.82
CA GLN A 335 -17.78 11.85 15.35
C GLN A 335 -17.80 11.90 13.82
N PHE A 336 -18.37 10.86 13.19
CA PHE A 336 -18.37 10.68 11.74
C PHE A 336 -19.75 10.22 11.24
N ALA A 337 -20.10 10.60 10.02
CA ALA A 337 -21.18 10.01 9.24
C ALA A 337 -20.96 10.26 7.74
N ALA A 338 -21.37 9.29 6.91
CA ALA A 338 -21.62 9.50 5.49
C ALA A 338 -22.61 10.67 5.29
N ALA A 339 -22.47 11.38 4.18
CA ALA A 339 -23.30 12.52 3.82
C ALA A 339 -23.89 12.37 2.42
N LYS A 340 -24.95 13.13 2.13
CA LYS A 340 -25.54 13.25 0.79
C LYS A 340 -25.26 14.61 0.17
N ALA A 341 -25.23 14.65 -1.16
CA ALA A 341 -25.15 15.92 -1.89
C ALA A 341 -26.28 16.87 -1.46
N GLY A 342 -25.92 18.12 -1.12
CA GLY A 342 -26.86 19.14 -0.66
C GLY A 342 -27.38 18.97 0.78
N GLU A 343 -26.86 18.00 1.53
CA GLU A 343 -27.18 17.85 2.95
C GLU A 343 -26.70 19.06 3.76
N LYS A 344 -27.50 19.51 4.73
CA LYS A 344 -27.14 20.65 5.59
C LYS A 344 -26.18 20.18 6.70
N PRO A 345 -25.26 21.05 7.17
CA PRO A 345 -24.35 20.68 8.25
C PRO A 345 -25.13 20.23 9.51
N PRO A 346 -24.72 19.15 10.18
CA PRO A 346 -25.41 18.56 11.33
C PRO A 346 -25.18 19.35 12.64
N VAL A 347 -25.45 20.66 12.62
CA VAL A 347 -25.22 21.59 13.74
C VAL A 347 -25.93 21.12 15.01
N GLY A 348 -25.18 20.96 16.10
CA GLY A 348 -25.71 20.51 17.39
C GLY A 348 -26.25 19.07 17.43
N LYS A 349 -26.05 18.27 16.38
CA LYS A 349 -26.45 16.86 16.31
C LYS A 349 -25.24 15.95 16.47
N ASN A 350 -25.41 14.85 17.20
CA ASN A 350 -24.37 13.82 17.25
C ASN A 350 -24.40 13.01 15.95
N LEU A 351 -23.22 12.59 15.48
CA LEU A 351 -23.09 11.62 14.39
C LEU A 351 -22.96 10.20 14.98
N ALA A 352 -23.35 9.21 14.18
CA ALA A 352 -23.53 7.82 14.63
C ALA A 352 -22.20 7.09 14.84
N GLU A 353 -21.20 7.43 14.03
CA GLU A 353 -19.93 6.72 13.98
C GLU A 353 -18.80 7.56 14.58
N LYS A 354 -17.62 6.96 14.65
CA LYS A 354 -16.40 7.58 15.15
C LYS A 354 -15.29 7.35 14.15
N ILE A 355 -14.41 8.32 14.04
CA ILE A 355 -13.21 8.25 13.21
C ILE A 355 -12.01 8.81 13.97
N LEU A 356 -10.84 8.20 13.80
CA LEU A 356 -9.59 8.72 14.33
C LEU A 356 -8.95 9.69 13.33
N VAL A 357 -8.96 10.98 13.66
CA VAL A 357 -8.27 12.02 12.87
C VAL A 357 -6.81 12.08 13.33
N PRO A 358 -5.82 12.12 12.40
CA PRO A 358 -5.98 12.52 11.01
C PRO A 358 -5.79 11.36 10.02
N TYR A 359 -6.34 10.17 10.24
CA TYR A 359 -6.17 9.07 9.29
C TYR A 359 -7.31 9.07 8.24
N PRO A 360 -7.03 8.78 6.95
CA PRO A 360 -8.03 8.75 5.88
C PRO A 360 -9.18 7.80 6.18
N VAL A 361 -10.37 8.06 5.64
CA VAL A 361 -11.59 7.26 5.91
C VAL A 361 -11.39 5.78 5.58
N GLU A 362 -10.66 5.50 4.52
CA GLU A 362 -10.39 4.15 4.00
C GLU A 362 -9.32 3.41 4.83
N SER A 363 -8.54 4.11 5.65
CA SER A 363 -7.42 3.52 6.39
C SER A 363 -7.88 2.73 7.61
N GLN A 364 -7.10 1.72 7.98
CA GLN A 364 -7.33 0.90 9.18
C GLN A 364 -7.30 1.71 10.48
N LEU A 365 -6.35 2.65 10.59
CA LEU A 365 -6.18 3.50 11.77
C LEU A 365 -7.37 4.44 12.00
N SER A 366 -8.10 4.82 10.95
CA SER A 366 -9.31 5.63 11.09
C SER A 366 -10.43 4.90 11.83
N GLY A 367 -10.46 3.56 11.71
CA GLY A 367 -11.51 2.67 12.19
C GLY A 367 -12.75 2.58 11.29
N VAL A 368 -12.79 3.30 10.17
CA VAL A 368 -13.94 3.36 9.25
C VAL A 368 -13.79 2.34 8.11
N GLU A 369 -12.68 2.38 7.36
CA GLU A 369 -12.26 1.40 6.35
C GLU A 369 -13.29 1.15 5.24
N ARG A 370 -13.81 2.24 4.69
CA ARG A 370 -14.67 2.22 3.51
C ARG A 370 -14.58 3.56 2.78
N HIS A 371 -14.87 3.55 1.50
CA HIS A 371 -14.98 4.79 0.74
C HIS A 371 -16.32 5.48 0.97
N GLU A 372 -16.28 6.81 1.02
CA GLU A 372 -17.45 7.69 1.04
C GLU A 372 -17.13 8.93 0.20
N ASP A 373 -17.87 9.20 -0.88
CA ASP A 373 -17.63 10.42 -1.67
C ASP A 373 -17.86 11.67 -0.81
N ARG A 374 -18.80 11.61 0.13
CA ARG A 374 -19.25 12.75 0.95
C ARG A 374 -19.42 12.34 2.39
N MET A 375 -18.94 13.19 3.31
CA MET A 375 -18.90 12.86 4.73
C MET A 375 -18.95 14.09 5.63
N TRP A 376 -19.42 13.89 6.86
CA TRP A 376 -19.40 14.88 7.94
C TRP A 376 -18.50 14.40 9.08
N TYR A 377 -17.60 15.28 9.51
CA TYR A 377 -16.84 15.18 10.74
C TYR A 377 -17.41 16.15 11.77
N ARG A 378 -17.44 15.75 13.03
CA ARG A 378 -17.82 16.64 14.14
C ARG A 378 -16.96 16.41 15.38
N ARG A 379 -16.53 17.51 15.99
CA ARG A 379 -15.84 17.49 17.30
C ARG A 379 -16.22 18.70 18.14
N THR A 380 -16.15 18.52 19.46
CA THR A 380 -16.19 19.64 20.40
C THR A 380 -14.80 19.95 20.93
N PHE A 381 -14.50 21.23 21.14
CA PHE A 381 -13.22 21.68 21.72
C PHE A 381 -13.44 22.77 22.77
N THR A 382 -12.40 23.08 23.54
CA THR A 382 -12.41 24.17 24.52
C THR A 382 -11.21 25.07 24.29
N VAL A 383 -11.46 26.37 24.15
CA VAL A 383 -10.38 27.36 24.07
C VAL A 383 -9.75 27.55 25.45
N PRO A 384 -8.43 27.39 25.61
CA PRO A 384 -7.76 27.61 26.89
C PRO A 384 -7.93 29.04 27.41
N LYS A 385 -8.35 29.19 28.68
CA LYS A 385 -8.61 30.52 29.29
C LYS A 385 -7.41 31.47 29.24
N GLY A 386 -6.20 30.92 29.32
CA GLY A 386 -4.95 31.70 29.32
C GLY A 386 -4.62 32.35 27.98
N TRP A 387 -5.27 31.94 26.89
CA TRP A 387 -4.96 32.44 25.54
C TRP A 387 -5.51 33.84 25.24
N LYS A 388 -6.44 34.35 26.06
CA LYS A 388 -7.03 35.70 25.92
C LYS A 388 -7.63 35.99 24.52
N VAL A 389 -8.16 34.96 23.86
CA VAL A 389 -8.88 35.09 22.59
C VAL A 389 -10.07 36.04 22.75
N GLY A 390 -10.25 36.97 21.81
CA GLY A 390 -11.26 38.04 21.88
C GLY A 390 -10.87 39.21 22.78
N SER A 391 -9.68 39.19 23.39
CA SER A 391 -9.14 40.27 24.24
C SER A 391 -7.66 40.51 23.94
N GLY A 392 -7.38 40.87 22.68
CA GLY A 392 -6.03 41.16 22.17
C GLY A 392 -5.37 39.99 21.41
N LYS A 393 -6.00 38.82 21.38
CA LYS A 393 -5.61 37.67 20.55
C LYS A 393 -6.79 37.19 19.69
N ARG A 394 -6.47 36.64 18.54
CA ARG A 394 -7.40 35.93 17.63
C ARG A 394 -7.10 34.43 17.71
N LEU A 395 -8.01 33.59 17.24
CA LEU A 395 -7.88 32.14 17.25
C LEU A 395 -7.90 31.60 15.83
N GLN A 396 -6.78 31.05 15.39
CA GLN A 396 -6.69 30.32 14.13
C GLN A 396 -7.02 28.85 14.36
N LEU A 397 -7.86 28.30 13.47
CA LEU A 397 -8.07 26.87 13.29
C LEU A 397 -7.35 26.48 11.99
N ASN A 398 -6.48 25.47 12.05
CA ASN A 398 -5.60 25.09 10.96
C ASN A 398 -5.81 23.61 10.61
N PHE A 399 -5.68 23.29 9.33
CA PHE A 399 -5.73 21.95 8.77
C PHE A 399 -4.47 21.72 7.95
N GLY A 400 -3.81 20.57 8.15
CA GLY A 400 -2.63 20.21 7.35
C GLY A 400 -3.01 19.91 5.90
N ALA A 401 -4.08 19.13 5.71
CA ALA A 401 -4.69 18.78 4.44
C ALA A 401 -6.03 18.09 4.70
N VAL A 402 -6.98 18.24 3.77
CA VAL A 402 -8.26 17.54 3.75
C VAL A 402 -8.56 17.18 2.30
N ASP A 403 -8.63 15.88 1.98
CA ASP A 403 -8.86 15.43 0.60
C ASP A 403 -10.37 15.26 0.34
N TRP A 404 -11.02 15.95 -0.61
CA TRP A 404 -10.47 16.97 -1.51
C TRP A 404 -11.08 18.37 -1.35
N GLN A 405 -12.40 18.46 -1.15
CA GLN A 405 -13.11 19.72 -0.93
C GLN A 405 -13.68 19.76 0.48
N ALA A 406 -13.37 20.81 1.25
CA ALA A 406 -13.77 20.95 2.64
C ALA A 406 -14.63 22.20 2.88
N GLU A 407 -15.70 22.06 3.66
CA GLU A 407 -16.43 23.17 4.27
C GLU A 407 -16.34 23.09 5.79
N VAL A 408 -15.86 24.16 6.44
CA VAL A 408 -15.65 24.18 7.89
C VAL A 408 -16.66 25.10 8.55
N TYR A 409 -17.30 24.60 9.60
CA TYR A 409 -18.28 25.30 10.41
C TYR A 409 -17.85 25.32 11.87
N VAL A 410 -17.93 26.48 12.52
CA VAL A 410 -17.77 26.62 13.97
C VAL A 410 -19.06 27.15 14.57
N ASN A 411 -19.62 26.39 15.52
CA ASN A 411 -20.93 26.67 16.14
C ASN A 411 -22.04 26.97 15.11
N GLY A 412 -22.04 26.25 13.99
CA GLY A 412 -23.03 26.40 12.92
C GLY A 412 -22.81 27.57 11.96
N ARG A 413 -21.76 28.39 12.16
CA ARG A 413 -21.34 29.41 11.19
C ARG A 413 -20.24 28.84 10.30
N ARG A 414 -20.40 28.90 8.97
CA ARG A 414 -19.34 28.57 8.02
C ARG A 414 -18.20 29.58 8.17
N VAL A 415 -16.98 29.08 8.43
CA VAL A 415 -15.79 29.91 8.67
C VAL A 415 -14.82 29.88 7.51
N THR A 416 -14.76 28.79 6.75
CA THR A 416 -13.99 28.70 5.50
C THR A 416 -14.52 27.58 4.61
N GLU A 417 -14.14 27.64 3.33
CA GLU A 417 -14.18 26.55 2.36
C GLU A 417 -12.76 26.37 1.79
N HIS A 418 -12.40 25.14 1.41
CA HIS A 418 -11.11 24.80 0.82
C HIS A 418 -11.29 23.78 -0.30
N LYS A 419 -10.44 23.83 -1.31
CA LYS A 419 -10.36 22.87 -2.39
C LYS A 419 -8.90 22.63 -2.69
N GLY A 420 -8.48 21.38 -2.59
CA GLY A 420 -7.09 20.96 -2.70
C GLY A 420 -6.77 19.87 -1.68
N GLY A 421 -6.20 18.77 -2.15
CA GLY A 421 -6.07 17.54 -1.36
C GLY A 421 -4.82 17.45 -0.52
N TYR A 422 -3.82 18.28 -0.82
CA TYR A 422 -2.45 18.11 -0.36
C TYR A 422 -1.86 19.35 0.32
N ASP A 423 -2.62 20.44 0.41
CA ASP A 423 -2.14 21.73 0.88
C ASP A 423 -2.84 22.21 2.16
N LYS A 424 -2.13 23.02 2.95
CA LYS A 424 -2.63 23.53 4.23
C LYS A 424 -3.49 24.76 4.08
N PHE A 425 -4.53 24.85 4.92
CA PHE A 425 -5.38 26.02 5.00
C PHE A 425 -5.76 26.35 6.44
N SER A 426 -6.27 27.57 6.67
CA SER A 426 -6.59 28.06 8.01
C SER A 426 -7.79 28.99 8.00
N ALA A 427 -8.47 29.09 9.14
CA ALA A 427 -9.61 29.96 9.35
C ALA A 427 -9.53 30.67 10.70
N ASP A 428 -9.72 31.98 10.69
CA ASP A 428 -9.90 32.74 11.92
C ASP A 428 -11.32 32.54 12.46
N ILE A 429 -11.41 31.81 13.56
CA ILE A 429 -12.68 31.39 14.15
C ILE A 429 -13.12 32.28 15.30
N THR A 430 -12.40 33.36 15.60
CA THR A 430 -12.61 34.22 16.78
C THR A 430 -14.06 34.69 16.89
N ASP A 431 -14.61 35.19 15.79
CA ASP A 431 -15.95 35.79 15.73
C ASP A 431 -17.08 34.75 15.59
N ALA A 432 -16.73 33.47 15.43
CA ALA A 432 -17.65 32.34 15.44
C ALA A 432 -17.77 31.65 16.81
N LEU A 433 -16.93 32.04 17.78
CA LEU A 433 -16.98 31.50 19.14
C LEU A 433 -18.24 31.98 19.87
N LYS A 434 -18.89 31.06 20.58
CA LYS A 434 -20.04 31.38 21.44
C LYS A 434 -19.63 31.54 22.91
N PRO A 435 -20.42 32.27 23.72
CA PRO A 435 -20.24 32.29 25.17
C PRO A 435 -20.22 30.88 25.78
N GLY A 436 -19.31 30.64 26.72
CA GLY A 436 -19.11 29.33 27.34
C GLY A 436 -17.78 28.68 26.96
N ARG A 437 -17.53 27.48 27.48
CA ARG A 437 -16.24 26.78 27.29
C ARG A 437 -16.23 25.87 26.07
N THR A 438 -17.35 25.20 25.80
CA THR A 438 -17.45 24.17 24.77
C THR A 438 -17.88 24.78 23.45
N GLN A 439 -17.02 24.63 22.46
CA GLN A 439 -17.23 25.03 21.07
C GLN A 439 -17.43 23.77 20.22
N GLU A 440 -18.06 23.92 19.06
CA GLU A 440 -18.29 22.86 18.09
C GLU A 440 -17.58 23.19 16.78
N VAL A 441 -16.88 22.21 16.21
CA VAL A 441 -16.39 22.23 14.83
C VAL A 441 -17.05 21.10 14.05
N ILE A 442 -17.50 21.43 12.84
CA ILE A 442 -18.04 20.48 11.85
C ILE A 442 -17.27 20.70 10.56
N VAL A 443 -16.84 19.61 9.91
CA VAL A 443 -16.18 19.64 8.61
C VAL A 443 -16.98 18.77 7.66
N GLY A 444 -17.45 19.32 6.56
CA GLY A 444 -18.01 18.56 5.45
C GLY A 444 -16.92 18.34 4.42
N VAL A 445 -16.81 17.11 3.91
CA VAL A 445 -15.81 16.78 2.89
C VAL A 445 -16.49 16.15 1.69
N TYR A 446 -16.02 16.49 0.49
CA TYR A 446 -16.33 15.84 -0.77
C TYR A 446 -15.02 15.44 -1.47
N ASP A 447 -14.92 14.17 -1.85
CA ASP A 447 -13.80 13.64 -2.61
C ASP A 447 -14.36 12.73 -3.71
N PRO A 448 -14.25 13.13 -4.99
CA PRO A 448 -14.67 12.27 -6.10
C PRO A 448 -13.67 11.18 -6.45
N THR A 449 -12.42 11.26 -5.97
CA THR A 449 -11.29 10.43 -6.44
C THR A 449 -11.28 10.37 -7.98
N ASP A 450 -11.48 9.19 -8.58
CA ASP A 450 -11.59 8.92 -10.02
C ASP A 450 -13.01 8.51 -10.45
N ALA A 451 -14.04 8.95 -9.74
CA ALA A 451 -15.43 8.67 -10.10
C ALA A 451 -15.73 9.07 -11.55
N ASP A 452 -16.41 8.18 -12.29
CA ASP A 452 -16.75 8.40 -13.70
C ASP A 452 -17.55 9.69 -13.89
N GLY A 453 -17.09 10.54 -14.82
CA GLY A 453 -17.64 11.87 -15.06
C GLY A 453 -17.43 12.89 -13.93
N GLY A 454 -16.58 12.57 -12.94
CA GLY A 454 -16.21 13.43 -11.83
C GLY A 454 -15.28 14.60 -12.22
N GLU A 455 -14.90 15.40 -11.22
CA GLU A 455 -14.12 16.63 -11.43
C GLU A 455 -12.65 16.41 -11.82
N ASN A 456 -12.14 15.16 -11.71
CA ASN A 456 -10.74 14.78 -11.97
C ASN A 456 -9.73 15.66 -11.19
N PRO A 457 -9.76 15.62 -9.84
CA PRO A 457 -8.76 16.30 -9.02
C PRO A 457 -7.35 15.71 -9.20
N PRO A 458 -6.29 16.46 -8.88
CA PRO A 458 -4.99 15.85 -8.60
C PRO A 458 -5.15 14.78 -7.51
N MET A 459 -4.85 13.51 -7.83
CA MET A 459 -5.11 12.37 -6.94
C MET A 459 -3.94 11.39 -6.84
N GLY A 460 -2.91 11.56 -7.69
CA GLY A 460 -1.80 10.61 -7.79
C GLY A 460 -2.29 9.23 -8.25
N LYS A 461 -1.92 8.19 -7.49
CA LYS A 461 -2.25 6.79 -7.79
C LYS A 461 -3.53 6.25 -7.10
N GLN A 462 -4.28 7.10 -6.40
CA GLN A 462 -5.54 6.70 -5.76
C GLN A 462 -6.59 6.28 -6.80
N ARG A 463 -7.21 5.11 -6.63
CA ARG A 463 -8.30 4.61 -7.50
C ARG A 463 -9.39 3.94 -6.69
N LEU A 464 -10.65 4.14 -7.06
CA LEU A 464 -11.81 3.47 -6.45
C LEU A 464 -11.76 1.94 -6.60
N ASP A 465 -11.08 1.43 -7.64
CA ASP A 465 -10.80 0.01 -7.86
C ASP A 465 -9.28 -0.24 -7.89
N PRO A 466 -8.62 -0.36 -6.72
CA PRO A 466 -7.17 -0.45 -6.64
C PRO A 466 -6.65 -1.84 -7.08
N SER A 467 -5.67 -1.85 -7.98
CA SER A 467 -4.99 -3.06 -8.47
C SER A 467 -3.66 -2.70 -9.15
N GLY A 468 -2.70 -3.62 -9.13
CA GLY A 468 -1.39 -3.45 -9.75
C GLY A 468 -0.65 -2.22 -9.22
N ILE A 469 -0.48 -1.21 -10.07
CA ILE A 469 0.22 0.05 -9.73
C ILE A 469 -0.70 1.12 -9.14
N TRP A 470 -1.99 0.83 -8.95
CA TRP A 470 -3.00 1.75 -8.43
C TRP A 470 -3.40 1.36 -7.01
N TYR A 471 -3.61 2.36 -6.14
CA TYR A 471 -3.74 2.13 -4.70
C TYR A 471 -5.07 2.63 -4.12
N THR A 472 -5.37 2.15 -2.92
CA THR A 472 -6.56 2.52 -2.15
C THR A 472 -6.72 4.05 -2.03
N PRO A 473 -7.94 4.61 -2.19
CA PRO A 473 -8.22 6.03 -1.98
C PRO A 473 -7.94 6.47 -0.54
N SER A 474 -7.67 7.75 -0.33
CA SER A 474 -7.31 8.37 0.95
C SER A 474 -8.05 9.69 1.14
N SER A 475 -9.37 9.58 1.34
CA SER A 475 -10.26 10.73 1.47
C SER A 475 -10.33 11.28 2.90
N GLY A 476 -10.83 12.52 3.03
CA GLY A 476 -11.13 13.12 4.32
C GLY A 476 -9.96 13.85 4.97
N ILE A 477 -10.01 13.99 6.30
CA ILE A 477 -8.97 14.71 7.05
C ILE A 477 -7.77 13.79 7.26
N TRP A 478 -6.75 13.93 6.41
CA TRP A 478 -5.58 13.05 6.42
C TRP A 478 -4.29 13.71 6.99
N GLN A 479 -4.33 14.98 7.40
CA GLN A 479 -3.24 15.59 8.19
C GLN A 479 -3.77 16.32 9.42
N THR A 480 -2.85 16.64 10.34
CA THR A 480 -3.18 17.18 11.67
C THR A 480 -4.12 18.39 11.61
N VAL A 481 -5.07 18.43 12.55
CA VAL A 481 -5.94 19.59 12.80
C VAL A 481 -5.54 20.21 14.13
N TRP A 482 -5.37 21.52 14.19
CA TRP A 482 -4.95 22.19 15.43
C TRP A 482 -5.43 23.64 15.51
N MET A 483 -5.37 24.22 16.72
CA MET A 483 -5.71 25.63 16.93
C MET A 483 -4.63 26.40 17.67
N GLU A 484 -4.53 27.70 17.39
CA GLU A 484 -3.49 28.58 17.93
C GLU A 484 -4.00 29.99 18.24
N PRO A 485 -3.61 30.58 19.38
CA PRO A 485 -3.85 31.98 19.65
C PRO A 485 -2.80 32.86 18.95
N VAL A 486 -3.26 33.68 18.01
CA VAL A 486 -2.40 34.59 17.24
C VAL A 486 -2.63 36.04 17.62
N ALA A 487 -1.64 36.90 17.40
CA ALA A 487 -1.85 38.35 17.50
C ALA A 487 -2.80 38.84 16.40
N ALA A 488 -3.37 40.04 16.55
CA ALA A 488 -4.21 40.62 15.49
C ALA A 488 -3.42 40.81 14.18
N ASP A 489 -2.20 41.34 14.28
CA ASP A 489 -1.21 41.31 13.21
C ASP A 489 -0.27 40.12 13.46
N HIS A 490 -0.35 39.06 12.63
CA HIS A 490 0.44 37.83 12.77
C HIS A 490 0.90 37.30 11.41
N ALA A 491 1.98 36.52 11.40
CA ALA A 491 2.48 35.90 10.17
C ALA A 491 1.75 34.58 9.90
N ASP A 492 1.18 34.42 8.71
CA ASP A 492 0.59 33.14 8.28
C ASP A 492 1.65 32.21 7.70
N ALA A 493 2.68 32.77 7.06
CA ALA A 493 3.80 32.04 6.49
C ALA A 493 5.07 32.90 6.44
N LEU A 494 6.21 32.23 6.29
CA LEU A 494 7.51 32.82 6.00
C LEU A 494 8.07 32.19 4.72
N LYS A 495 8.37 33.01 3.71
CA LYS A 495 9.16 32.56 2.55
C LYS A 495 10.63 32.92 2.79
N LEU A 496 11.49 31.90 2.78
CA LEU A 496 12.90 31.99 3.11
C LEU A 496 13.73 31.66 1.87
N THR A 497 14.49 32.62 1.36
CA THR A 497 15.30 32.44 0.15
C THR A 497 16.79 32.69 0.44
N PRO A 498 17.63 31.65 0.51
CA PRO A 498 19.06 31.82 0.74
C PRO A 498 19.78 32.35 -0.51
N ASP A 499 20.73 33.25 -0.31
CA ASP A 499 21.66 33.76 -1.33
C ASP A 499 23.08 33.56 -0.81
N ILE A 500 23.70 32.45 -1.25
CA ILE A 500 25.03 32.05 -0.75
C ILE A 500 26.14 32.99 -1.24
N LYS A 501 25.97 33.64 -2.40
CA LYS A 501 26.96 34.57 -2.97
C LYS A 501 26.98 35.88 -2.19
N ALA A 502 25.79 36.38 -1.85
CA ALA A 502 25.65 37.58 -1.03
C ALA A 502 25.65 37.30 0.49
N GLN A 503 25.84 36.03 0.90
CA GLN A 503 25.92 35.59 2.29
C GLN A 503 24.76 36.10 3.15
N ARG A 504 23.53 35.87 2.70
CA ARG A 504 22.31 36.38 3.34
C ARG A 504 21.11 35.49 3.05
N VAL A 505 20.07 35.62 3.87
CA VAL A 505 18.75 35.03 3.61
C VAL A 505 17.70 36.13 3.50
N ALA A 506 16.91 36.08 2.44
CA ALA A 506 15.73 36.91 2.29
C ALA A 506 14.56 36.29 3.07
N VAL A 507 13.85 37.12 3.83
CA VAL A 507 12.72 36.75 4.69
C VAL A 507 11.51 37.58 4.28
N ASP A 508 10.53 36.94 3.67
CA ASP A 508 9.24 37.53 3.34
C ASP A 508 8.18 37.04 4.33
N VAL A 509 7.57 37.99 5.04
CA VAL A 509 6.48 37.71 5.98
C VAL A 509 5.14 37.85 5.26
N GLN A 510 4.35 36.78 5.24
CA GLN A 510 3.06 36.70 4.52
C GLN A 510 1.87 36.65 5.49
N GLY A 511 0.67 36.91 4.97
CA GLY A 511 -0.58 36.85 5.76
C GLY A 511 -0.86 38.06 6.67
N VAL A 512 0.01 39.05 6.64
CA VAL A 512 -0.05 40.23 7.50
C VAL A 512 -0.15 41.50 6.67
N ARG A 513 -0.97 42.46 7.13
CA ARG A 513 -1.09 43.77 6.47
C ARG A 513 0.27 44.48 6.39
N GLY A 514 0.46 45.30 5.38
CA GLY A 514 1.69 46.09 5.20
C GLY A 514 1.95 47.09 6.32
N GLY A 515 3.23 47.39 6.56
CA GLY A 515 3.70 48.45 7.46
C GLY A 515 3.86 48.05 8.94
N VAL A 516 3.61 46.79 9.31
CA VAL A 516 3.82 46.27 10.67
C VAL A 516 5.33 46.10 10.90
N PRO A 517 5.90 46.55 12.04
CA PRO A 517 7.32 46.35 12.32
C PRO A 517 7.71 44.87 12.35
N VAL A 518 8.82 44.53 11.69
CA VAL A 518 9.38 43.17 11.66
C VAL A 518 10.83 43.19 12.14
N THR A 519 11.21 42.19 12.92
CA THR A 519 12.62 41.89 13.24
C THR A 519 12.85 40.40 13.02
N ALA A 520 13.87 40.06 12.23
CA ALA A 520 14.28 38.69 11.95
C ALA A 520 15.74 38.50 12.38
N THR A 521 15.99 37.51 13.23
CA THR A 521 17.33 37.21 13.76
C THR A 521 17.67 35.74 13.51
N ALA A 522 18.78 35.50 12.82
CA ALA A 522 19.32 34.18 12.53
C ALA A 522 20.36 33.75 13.57
N TYR A 523 20.37 32.46 13.89
CA TYR A 523 21.27 31.85 14.86
C TYR A 523 21.90 30.57 14.31
N ASP A 524 23.18 30.38 14.60
CA ASP A 524 23.92 29.13 14.46
C ASP A 524 24.08 28.52 15.86
N GLY A 525 23.28 27.48 16.13
CA GLY A 525 23.06 26.98 17.49
C GLY A 525 22.56 28.09 18.42
N LYS A 526 23.39 28.54 19.35
CA LYS A 526 23.08 29.64 20.29
C LYS A 526 23.68 30.99 19.88
N ARG A 527 24.53 31.02 18.86
CA ARG A 527 25.25 32.21 18.41
C ARG A 527 24.37 32.97 17.42
N GLU A 528 24.07 34.24 17.71
CA GLU A 528 23.46 35.13 16.71
C GLU A 528 24.45 35.36 15.57
N VAL A 529 24.01 35.13 14.32
CA VAL A 529 24.83 35.33 13.12
C VAL A 529 24.40 36.54 12.29
N GLY A 530 23.16 37.01 12.48
CA GLY A 530 22.69 38.24 11.86
C GLY A 530 21.28 38.62 12.25
N THR A 531 20.99 39.92 12.16
CA THR A 531 19.67 40.50 12.42
C THR A 531 19.30 41.51 11.33
N ALA A 532 18.04 41.52 10.94
CA ALA A 532 17.44 42.56 10.10
C ALA A 532 16.14 43.09 10.72
N THR A 533 15.91 44.38 10.55
CA THR A 533 14.68 45.06 10.99
C THR A 533 14.04 45.75 9.79
N GLY A 534 12.72 45.72 9.71
CA GLY A 534 11.98 46.32 8.62
C GLY A 534 10.50 46.41 8.91
N ARG A 535 9.69 46.34 7.84
CA ARG A 535 8.23 46.32 7.92
C ARG A 535 7.66 45.31 6.95
N THR A 536 6.51 44.75 7.30
CA THR A 536 5.74 43.86 6.42
C THR A 536 5.38 44.57 5.11
N GLY A 537 5.30 43.80 4.02
CA GLY A 537 5.15 44.34 2.66
C GLY A 537 6.47 44.65 1.96
N ALA A 538 7.61 44.47 2.63
CA ALA A 538 8.94 44.48 2.03
C ALA A 538 9.74 43.26 2.50
N THR A 539 10.61 42.75 1.63
CA THR A 539 11.54 41.66 1.95
C THR A 539 12.60 42.14 2.94
N LEU A 540 12.81 41.39 4.02
CA LEU A 540 13.94 41.60 4.93
C LEU A 540 15.15 40.78 4.45
N THR A 541 16.34 41.33 4.63
CA THR A 541 17.59 40.66 4.24
C THR A 541 18.46 40.46 5.47
N VAL A 542 18.52 39.24 5.99
CA VAL A 542 19.30 38.89 7.18
C VAL A 542 20.70 38.42 6.74
N PRO A 543 21.79 39.06 7.20
CA PRO A 543 23.15 38.62 6.87
C PRO A 543 23.48 37.29 7.55
N VAL A 544 24.24 36.44 6.86
CA VAL A 544 24.77 35.16 7.36
C VAL A 544 26.22 35.05 6.89
N PRO A 545 27.15 35.80 7.52
CA PRO A 545 28.54 35.88 7.08
C PRO A 545 29.24 34.53 7.21
N GLU A 546 30.06 34.20 6.21
CA GLU A 546 30.80 32.92 6.12
C GLU A 546 29.87 31.70 6.36
N PRO A 547 28.82 31.53 5.55
CA PRO A 547 27.79 30.55 5.85
C PRO A 547 28.34 29.12 5.76
N HIS A 548 28.12 28.34 6.82
CA HIS A 548 28.11 26.87 6.75
C HIS A 548 26.96 26.45 5.83
N LEU A 549 27.31 25.90 4.66
CA LEU A 549 26.35 25.53 3.63
C LEU A 549 25.66 24.20 3.95
N TRP A 550 24.38 24.12 3.63
CA TRP A 550 23.61 22.88 3.68
C TRP A 550 23.94 22.00 2.47
N SER A 551 24.10 20.70 2.69
CA SER A 551 24.23 19.68 1.66
C SER A 551 23.72 18.31 2.15
N ALA A 552 23.67 17.31 1.27
CA ALA A 552 23.25 15.96 1.64
C ALA A 552 24.21 15.27 2.65
N ASP A 553 25.51 15.59 2.61
CA ASP A 553 26.50 15.04 3.53
C ASP A 553 26.69 15.89 4.81
N ASP A 554 26.29 17.16 4.73
CA ASP A 554 26.44 18.14 5.81
C ASP A 554 25.18 19.04 5.88
N PRO A 555 24.07 18.55 6.44
CA PRO A 555 22.76 19.20 6.42
C PRO A 555 22.64 20.31 7.48
N HIS A 556 23.49 21.33 7.40
CA HIS A 556 23.52 22.41 8.38
C HIS A 556 22.28 23.32 8.31
N LEU A 557 21.58 23.49 9.45
CA LEU A 557 20.38 24.33 9.58
C LEU A 557 20.57 25.45 10.62
N TYR A 558 20.29 26.68 10.20
CA TYR A 558 20.23 27.86 11.07
C TYR A 558 18.84 28.00 11.68
N GLN A 559 18.77 28.48 12.92
CA GLN A 559 17.50 28.85 13.55
C GLN A 559 17.16 30.30 13.23
N LEU A 560 15.88 30.59 12.99
CA LEU A 560 15.39 31.94 12.70
C LEU A 560 14.30 32.31 13.70
N LYS A 561 14.41 33.49 14.31
CA LYS A 561 13.34 34.07 15.14
C LYS A 561 12.80 35.31 14.45
N VAL A 562 11.49 35.36 14.24
CA VAL A 562 10.82 36.51 13.61
C VAL A 562 9.79 37.08 14.56
N THR A 563 9.88 38.40 14.80
CA THR A 563 8.89 39.17 15.55
C THR A 563 8.15 40.09 14.59
N VAL A 564 6.82 40.00 14.54
CA VAL A 564 5.94 40.80 13.67
C VAL A 564 4.96 41.55 14.55
N GLY A 565 5.24 42.82 14.83
CA GLY A 565 4.51 43.60 15.81
C GLY A 565 4.56 42.94 17.20
N SER A 566 3.47 42.27 17.58
CA SER A 566 3.38 41.51 18.85
C SER A 566 3.37 39.99 18.67
N ASP A 567 3.35 39.50 17.43
CA ASP A 567 3.50 38.09 17.09
C ASP A 567 4.97 37.67 17.15
N ARG A 568 5.22 36.42 17.56
CA ARG A 568 6.56 35.83 17.64
C ARG A 568 6.49 34.43 17.08
N VAL A 569 7.34 34.14 16.11
CA VAL A 569 7.44 32.83 15.48
C VAL A 569 8.90 32.39 15.39
N GLY A 570 9.12 31.08 15.52
CA GLY A 570 10.39 30.45 15.20
C GLY A 570 10.33 29.75 13.84
N SER A 571 11.49 29.61 13.21
CA SER A 571 11.67 28.92 11.93
C SER A 571 13.11 28.41 11.81
N TYR A 572 13.45 27.80 10.69
CA TYR A 572 14.82 27.42 10.35
C TYR A 572 15.05 27.53 8.84
N PHE A 573 16.31 27.60 8.42
CA PHE A 573 16.69 27.58 7.00
C PHE A 573 18.07 26.95 6.80
N GLY A 574 18.33 26.45 5.59
CA GLY A 574 19.65 26.02 5.14
C GLY A 574 20.22 26.98 4.09
N MET A 575 21.52 27.23 4.12
CA MET A 575 22.21 28.04 3.11
C MET A 575 22.71 27.15 1.98
N ARG A 576 22.06 27.16 0.82
CA ARG A 576 22.49 26.38 -0.36
C ARG A 576 22.02 26.98 -1.67
N SER A 577 22.63 26.58 -2.78
CA SER A 577 22.17 26.85 -4.15
C SER A 577 22.09 25.57 -4.97
N ILE A 578 21.13 25.48 -5.89
CA ILE A 578 21.02 24.41 -6.90
C ILE A 578 20.87 25.04 -8.28
N ALA A 579 21.53 24.47 -9.30
CA ALA A 579 21.43 24.92 -10.68
C ALA A 579 21.81 23.79 -11.65
N VAL A 580 21.54 24.00 -12.95
CA VAL A 580 22.20 23.28 -14.03
C VAL A 580 23.26 24.19 -14.63
N GLU A 581 24.50 23.70 -14.71
CA GLU A 581 25.64 24.42 -15.30
C GLU A 581 26.38 23.54 -16.31
N LYS A 582 27.03 24.13 -17.31
CA LYS A 582 27.89 23.38 -18.23
C LYS A 582 29.26 23.12 -17.59
N VAL A 583 29.53 21.88 -17.21
CA VAL A 583 30.82 21.43 -16.68
C VAL A 583 31.51 20.64 -17.79
N ASN A 584 32.64 21.15 -18.27
CA ASN A 584 33.35 20.60 -19.44
C ASN A 584 32.46 20.47 -20.70
N GLY A 585 31.50 21.38 -20.88
CA GLY A 585 30.59 21.40 -22.03
C GLY A 585 29.33 20.55 -21.88
N THR A 586 29.22 19.71 -20.85
CA THR A 586 28.04 18.89 -20.56
C THR A 586 27.17 19.55 -19.49
N PRO A 587 25.83 19.63 -19.66
CA PRO A 587 24.92 20.06 -18.60
C PRO A 587 25.02 19.15 -17.37
N ARG A 588 25.26 19.76 -16.21
CA ARG A 588 25.36 19.07 -14.92
C ARG A 588 24.53 19.76 -13.86
N THR A 589 23.83 18.98 -13.03
CA THR A 589 23.25 19.48 -11.79
C THR A 589 24.36 19.82 -10.80
N VAL A 590 24.33 21.03 -10.24
CA VAL A 590 25.33 21.51 -9.28
C VAL A 590 24.69 21.96 -7.97
N LEU A 591 25.15 21.40 -6.86
CA LEU A 591 24.82 21.83 -5.49
C LEU A 591 25.97 22.66 -4.96
N ASN A 592 25.69 23.90 -4.53
CA ASN A 592 26.69 24.84 -4.04
C ASN A 592 27.87 25.05 -5.02
N GLY A 593 27.57 25.02 -6.34
CA GLY A 593 28.55 25.19 -7.42
C GLY A 593 29.42 23.97 -7.70
N LYS A 594 29.11 22.80 -7.13
CA LYS A 594 29.82 21.54 -7.38
C LYS A 594 28.87 20.52 -8.02
N PRO A 595 29.32 19.72 -9.01
CA PRO A 595 28.47 18.68 -9.59
C PRO A 595 27.96 17.73 -8.50
N VAL A 596 26.70 17.33 -8.62
CA VAL A 596 26.05 16.37 -7.73
C VAL A 596 25.30 15.35 -8.57
N PHE A 597 25.54 14.07 -8.31
CA PHE A 597 24.76 12.98 -8.87
C PHE A 597 23.68 12.58 -7.86
N MET A 598 22.41 12.64 -8.27
CA MET A 598 21.26 12.40 -7.40
C MET A 598 20.80 10.95 -7.53
N MET A 599 21.11 10.12 -6.52
CA MET A 599 20.55 8.78 -6.41
C MET A 599 19.37 8.82 -5.46
N ALA A 600 18.19 8.55 -6.00
CA ALA A 600 16.93 8.52 -5.27
C ALA A 600 16.26 7.15 -5.35
N THR A 601 15.26 6.95 -4.51
CA THR A 601 14.17 6.03 -4.76
C THR A 601 12.87 6.80 -4.96
N LEU A 602 11.88 6.17 -5.60
CA LEU A 602 10.50 6.59 -5.43
C LEU A 602 10.06 6.33 -3.99
N ASP A 603 9.34 7.31 -3.45
CA ASP A 603 8.62 7.22 -2.19
C ASP A 603 7.16 7.59 -2.43
N GLN A 604 6.29 6.58 -2.52
CA GLN A 604 4.84 6.74 -2.72
C GLN A 604 4.15 7.32 -1.47
N GLY A 605 4.75 7.17 -0.28
CA GLY A 605 4.17 7.63 0.98
C GLY A 605 2.91 6.88 1.43
N PHE A 606 2.74 5.61 1.05
CA PHE A 606 1.64 4.76 1.52
C PHE A 606 2.03 3.86 2.69
N TRP A 607 1.05 3.61 3.56
CA TRP A 607 1.15 2.80 4.76
C TRP A 607 -0.01 1.79 4.82
N PRO A 608 0.22 0.51 5.14
CA PRO A 608 -0.84 -0.50 5.12
C PRO A 608 -1.97 -0.24 6.13
N ASP A 609 -1.68 0.52 7.17
CA ASP A 609 -2.58 0.82 8.28
C ASP A 609 -3.11 2.26 8.25
N GLY A 610 -2.36 3.21 7.66
CA GLY A 610 -2.71 4.63 7.62
C GLY A 610 -2.88 5.25 6.23
N LEU A 611 -2.66 4.48 5.16
CA LEU A 611 -2.65 4.90 3.75
C LEU A 611 -1.77 6.14 3.54
N TYR A 612 -2.33 7.31 3.24
CA TYR A 612 -1.54 8.55 3.12
C TYR A 612 -0.91 9.05 4.42
N THR A 613 -1.43 8.65 5.58
CA THR A 613 -0.94 9.12 6.87
C THR A 613 -0.04 8.07 7.49
N ALA A 614 1.26 8.36 7.59
CA ALA A 614 2.15 7.53 8.38
C ALA A 614 1.61 7.38 9.81
N PRO A 615 1.72 6.23 10.47
CA PRO A 615 1.14 6.07 11.81
C PRO A 615 1.65 7.07 12.84
N THR A 616 2.93 7.45 12.76
CA THR A 616 3.59 8.35 13.71
C THR A 616 4.64 9.21 13.00
N ASP A 617 5.11 10.28 13.65
CA ASP A 617 6.23 11.07 13.13
C ASP A 617 7.53 10.26 13.03
N GLU A 618 7.73 9.30 13.92
CA GLU A 618 8.83 8.35 13.87
C GLU A 618 8.74 7.42 12.65
N ALA A 619 7.52 7.06 12.22
CA ALA A 619 7.32 6.31 10.99
C ALA A 619 7.71 7.14 9.75
N LEU A 620 7.33 8.43 9.69
CA LEU A 620 7.80 9.35 8.63
C LEU A 620 9.32 9.43 8.59
N ALA A 621 9.97 9.57 9.75
CA ALA A 621 11.42 9.64 9.85
C ALA A 621 12.09 8.35 9.37
N TYR A 622 11.52 7.19 9.71
CA TYR A 622 12.11 5.88 9.44
C TYR A 622 12.38 5.62 7.96
N ASP A 623 11.43 5.91 7.08
CA ASP A 623 11.64 5.70 5.64
C ASP A 623 12.82 6.55 5.15
N LEU A 624 12.92 7.82 5.58
CA LEU A 624 14.04 8.73 5.23
C LEU A 624 15.38 8.31 5.86
N GLU A 625 15.36 7.78 7.09
CA GLU A 625 16.54 7.19 7.72
C GLU A 625 17.05 5.97 6.95
N MET A 626 16.13 5.14 6.43
CA MET A 626 16.49 3.99 5.59
C MET A 626 17.11 4.39 4.25
N HIS A 627 16.64 5.49 3.63
CA HIS A 627 17.32 6.06 2.46
C HIS A 627 18.79 6.38 2.78
N LYS A 628 19.05 7.07 3.90
CA LYS A 628 20.42 7.41 4.33
C LYS A 628 21.24 6.17 4.67
N ALA A 629 20.63 5.20 5.35
CA ALA A 629 21.29 3.95 5.74
C ALA A 629 21.72 3.11 4.54
N MET A 630 20.96 3.15 3.44
CA MET A 630 21.29 2.51 2.16
C MET A 630 22.15 3.38 1.25
N GLY A 631 22.59 4.55 1.70
CA GLY A 631 23.54 5.40 0.98
C GLY A 631 22.92 6.32 -0.08
N PHE A 632 21.59 6.40 -0.18
CA PHE A 632 20.92 7.39 -1.03
C PHE A 632 21.15 8.81 -0.51
N ASN A 633 21.32 9.76 -1.43
CA ASN A 633 21.45 11.19 -1.13
C ASN A 633 20.22 12.00 -1.54
N SER A 634 19.26 11.37 -2.21
CA SER A 634 18.05 11.99 -2.72
C SER A 634 16.82 11.10 -2.46
N VAL A 635 15.64 11.70 -2.57
CA VAL A 635 14.34 11.01 -2.57
C VAL A 635 13.43 11.72 -3.57
N ARG A 636 12.66 10.96 -4.35
CA ARG A 636 11.59 11.50 -5.19
C ARG A 636 10.26 11.18 -4.53
N LYS A 637 9.62 12.20 -3.96
CA LYS A 637 8.28 12.07 -3.39
C LYS A 637 7.31 12.01 -4.56
N HIS A 638 6.86 10.80 -4.86
CA HIS A 638 6.21 10.46 -6.11
C HIS A 638 4.73 10.85 -6.06
N ILE A 639 4.32 11.76 -6.94
CA ILE A 639 2.94 12.25 -7.17
C ILE A 639 2.04 12.36 -5.91
N LYS A 640 2.64 12.84 -4.81
CA LYS A 640 2.05 13.06 -3.48
C LYS A 640 2.78 14.24 -2.86
N VAL A 641 2.15 14.98 -1.93
CA VAL A 641 2.85 15.96 -1.07
C VAL A 641 2.68 15.54 0.39
N GLU A 642 3.77 15.44 1.15
CA GLU A 642 3.75 15.04 2.57
C GLU A 642 3.54 16.23 3.52
N PRO A 643 3.20 16.02 4.80
CA PRO A 643 3.18 17.10 5.79
C PRO A 643 4.57 17.76 5.97
N ASP A 644 4.62 19.02 6.40
CA ASP A 644 5.85 19.79 6.69
C ASP A 644 6.84 19.03 7.62
N ARG A 645 6.33 18.08 8.43
CA ARG A 645 7.12 17.17 9.27
C ARG A 645 8.05 16.26 8.46
N TRP A 646 7.60 15.72 7.33
CA TRP A 646 8.41 14.87 6.45
C TRP A 646 9.55 15.67 5.82
N PHE A 647 9.25 16.86 5.29
CA PHE A 647 10.28 17.75 4.74
C PHE A 647 11.29 18.20 5.81
N TYR A 648 10.85 18.41 7.05
CA TYR A 648 11.74 18.70 8.17
C TYR A 648 12.74 17.57 8.44
N TRP A 649 12.31 16.32 8.33
CA TRP A 649 13.20 15.16 8.43
C TRP A 649 14.17 15.11 7.26
N ALA A 650 13.73 15.34 6.02
CA ALA A 650 14.61 15.41 4.85
C ALA A 650 15.66 16.55 4.98
N ASP A 651 15.24 17.72 5.47
CA ASP A 651 16.13 18.86 5.75
C ASP A 651 17.18 18.52 6.79
N LYS A 652 16.81 17.79 7.85
CA LYS A 652 17.71 17.40 8.95
C LYS A 652 18.67 16.28 8.58
N LEU A 653 18.19 15.28 7.84
CA LEU A 653 18.96 14.10 7.47
C LEU A 653 19.89 14.36 6.27
N GLY A 654 19.63 15.41 5.50
CA GLY A 654 20.39 15.72 4.30
C GLY A 654 20.00 14.80 3.15
N LEU A 655 18.76 14.95 2.69
CA LEU A 655 18.25 14.33 1.46
C LEU A 655 17.82 15.42 0.49
N LEU A 656 18.19 15.28 -0.78
CA LEU A 656 17.72 16.14 -1.86
C LEU A 656 16.36 15.64 -2.34
N VAL A 657 15.33 16.45 -2.21
CA VAL A 657 13.94 16.09 -2.53
C VAL A 657 13.60 16.56 -3.94
N TRP A 658 13.12 15.62 -4.76
CA TRP A 658 12.33 15.90 -5.96
C TRP A 658 10.87 15.82 -5.53
N GLN A 659 10.18 16.95 -5.59
CA GLN A 659 8.77 17.04 -5.18
C GLN A 659 7.90 17.03 -6.43
N ASP A 660 7.15 15.96 -6.61
CA ASP A 660 6.20 15.83 -7.70
C ASP A 660 4.88 16.52 -7.35
N MET A 661 4.26 17.12 -8.36
CA MET A 661 2.84 17.46 -8.30
C MET A 661 2.02 16.16 -8.40
N PRO A 662 0.99 15.93 -7.55
CA PRO A 662 0.07 14.81 -7.71
C PRO A 662 -0.56 14.80 -9.11
N ALA A 663 -0.55 13.64 -9.77
CA ALA A 663 -1.10 13.49 -11.10
C ALA A 663 -2.64 13.50 -11.08
N MET A 664 -3.24 14.00 -12.15
CA MET A 664 -4.66 13.75 -12.47
C MET A 664 -4.80 12.37 -13.13
N GLU A 665 -6.03 11.96 -13.43
CA GLU A 665 -6.36 10.66 -14.03
C GLU A 665 -5.54 10.36 -15.31
N ALA A 666 -4.98 9.16 -15.37
CA ALA A 666 -4.21 8.67 -16.51
C ALA A 666 -5.13 8.37 -17.71
N GLY A 667 -4.69 8.68 -18.94
CA GLY A 667 -5.48 8.46 -20.15
C GLY A 667 -6.61 9.46 -20.38
N THR A 668 -6.89 10.36 -19.44
CA THR A 668 -7.92 11.39 -19.55
C THR A 668 -7.32 12.75 -19.94
N ASN A 669 -7.94 13.43 -20.90
CA ASN A 669 -7.63 14.82 -21.21
C ASN A 669 -8.38 15.73 -20.21
N PRO A 670 -7.68 16.46 -19.33
CA PRO A 670 -8.33 17.20 -18.26
C PRO A 670 -9.17 18.38 -18.79
N SER A 671 -10.31 18.63 -18.16
CA SER A 671 -11.17 19.78 -18.44
C SER A 671 -10.49 21.11 -18.06
N ALA A 672 -10.99 22.24 -18.59
CA ALA A 672 -10.46 23.55 -18.21
C ALA A 672 -10.56 23.84 -16.69
N ALA A 673 -11.59 23.31 -16.03
CA ALA A 673 -11.76 23.42 -14.58
C ALA A 673 -10.72 22.59 -13.83
N ALA A 674 -10.49 21.34 -14.26
CA ALA A 674 -9.46 20.47 -13.67
C ALA A 674 -8.05 21.07 -13.83
N ARG A 675 -7.73 21.63 -15.01
CA ARG A 675 -6.46 22.33 -15.25
C ARG A 675 -6.27 23.57 -14.37
N THR A 676 -7.35 24.34 -14.17
CA THR A 676 -7.31 25.52 -13.29
C THR A 676 -7.00 25.11 -11.85
N GLU A 677 -7.61 24.01 -11.41
CA GLU A 677 -7.40 23.48 -10.07
C GLU A 677 -6.00 22.88 -9.89
N TYR A 678 -5.53 22.10 -10.86
CA TYR A 678 -4.16 21.58 -10.89
C TYR A 678 -3.11 22.69 -10.75
N GLU A 679 -3.26 23.78 -11.53
CA GLU A 679 -2.35 24.93 -11.45
C GLU A 679 -2.46 25.68 -10.11
N HIS A 680 -3.66 25.71 -9.51
CA HIS A 680 -3.87 26.26 -8.17
C HIS A 680 -3.14 25.44 -7.11
N GLU A 681 -3.37 24.13 -7.07
CA GLU A 681 -2.74 23.21 -6.11
C GLU A 681 -1.21 23.15 -6.30
N MET A 682 -0.72 23.16 -7.54
CA MET A 682 0.73 23.25 -7.83
C MET A 682 1.34 24.54 -7.27
N LYS A 683 0.62 25.67 -7.37
CA LYS A 683 1.06 26.93 -6.77
C LYS A 683 1.10 26.84 -5.24
N GLN A 684 0.10 26.22 -4.61
CA GLN A 684 0.09 26.01 -3.17
C GLN A 684 1.26 25.15 -2.73
N MET A 685 1.50 24.02 -3.40
CA MET A 685 2.65 23.14 -3.13
C MET A 685 3.97 23.91 -3.16
N ILE A 686 4.22 24.69 -4.22
CA ILE A 686 5.46 25.47 -4.36
C ILE A 686 5.56 26.54 -3.26
N ASP A 687 4.50 27.32 -3.04
CA ASP A 687 4.51 28.39 -2.03
C ASP A 687 4.76 27.86 -0.62
N GLN A 688 4.11 26.74 -0.28
CA GLN A 688 4.13 26.18 1.06
C GLN A 688 5.42 25.44 1.39
N HIS A 689 6.14 24.93 0.38
CA HIS A 689 7.33 24.10 0.58
C HIS A 689 8.64 24.69 0.02
N SER A 690 8.61 25.84 -0.69
CA SER A 690 9.81 26.52 -1.22
C SER A 690 10.81 27.02 -0.17
N SER A 691 10.47 26.98 1.12
CA SER A 691 11.41 27.33 2.21
C SER A 691 12.22 26.12 2.70
N HIS A 692 11.89 24.89 2.30
CA HIS A 692 12.66 23.70 2.68
C HIS A 692 13.98 23.62 1.88
N PRO A 693 15.16 23.58 2.54
CA PRO A 693 16.45 23.43 1.85
C PRO A 693 16.58 22.11 1.09
N SER A 694 15.95 21.03 1.56
CA SER A 694 15.95 19.71 0.91
C SER A 694 15.27 19.71 -0.46
N VAL A 695 14.19 20.48 -0.65
CA VAL A 695 13.50 20.57 -1.95
C VAL A 695 14.39 21.27 -2.97
N VAL A 696 14.89 20.50 -3.93
CA VAL A 696 15.80 20.98 -4.98
C VAL A 696 15.17 20.99 -6.37
N MET A 697 14.06 20.29 -6.55
CA MET A 697 13.41 20.12 -7.85
C MET A 697 11.89 20.03 -7.70
N TRP A 698 11.18 20.67 -8.61
CA TRP A 698 9.74 20.50 -8.82
C TRP A 698 9.51 19.64 -10.07
N VAL A 699 8.71 18.58 -9.94
CA VAL A 699 8.30 17.75 -11.09
C VAL A 699 6.85 18.08 -11.42
N THR A 700 6.61 18.61 -12.62
CA THR A 700 5.28 19.14 -12.97
C THR A 700 4.35 18.15 -13.62
N PHE A 701 4.84 17.02 -14.15
CA PHE A 701 4.02 15.94 -14.73
C PHE A 701 4.78 14.61 -14.68
N ASN A 702 4.05 13.50 -14.71
CA ASN A 702 4.58 12.13 -14.73
C ASN A 702 3.86 11.29 -15.80
N GLU A 703 4.62 10.57 -16.62
CA GLU A 703 4.15 9.51 -17.55
C GLU A 703 2.96 9.86 -18.48
N GLY A 704 2.73 11.14 -18.74
CA GLY A 704 1.65 11.62 -19.60
C GLY A 704 0.29 11.70 -18.90
N TRP A 705 0.24 11.41 -17.61
CA TRP A 705 -0.99 11.35 -16.84
C TRP A 705 -1.57 12.74 -16.61
N GLY A 706 -2.77 12.98 -17.14
CA GLY A 706 -3.42 14.29 -17.11
C GLY A 706 -2.57 15.43 -17.68
N GLN A 707 -1.64 15.13 -18.59
CA GLN A 707 -0.65 16.10 -19.06
C GLN A 707 -1.24 17.10 -20.07
N TYR A 708 -0.89 18.39 -19.94
CA TYR A 708 -1.28 19.46 -20.88
C TYR A 708 -0.28 20.63 -20.82
N ASP A 709 -0.16 21.39 -21.92
CA ASP A 709 0.64 22.63 -22.02
C ASP A 709 2.01 22.59 -21.31
N MET A 710 2.72 21.46 -21.44
CA MET A 710 3.91 21.09 -20.66
C MET A 710 4.91 22.22 -20.50
N ALA A 711 5.26 22.87 -21.62
CA ALA A 711 6.22 23.95 -21.64
C ALA A 711 5.77 25.16 -20.80
N ARG A 712 4.52 25.58 -20.99
CA ARG A 712 3.94 26.70 -20.24
C ARG A 712 3.89 26.40 -18.74
N ILE A 713 3.50 25.18 -18.37
CA ILE A 713 3.37 24.77 -16.97
C ILE A 713 4.73 24.76 -16.27
N ALA A 714 5.76 24.19 -16.91
CA ALA A 714 7.11 24.18 -16.37
C ALA A 714 7.72 25.59 -16.28
N ASP A 715 7.54 26.43 -17.30
CA ASP A 715 7.96 27.84 -17.27
C ASP A 715 7.23 28.60 -16.13
N GLN A 716 5.96 28.30 -15.90
CA GLN A 716 5.17 28.90 -14.84
C GLN A 716 5.66 28.47 -13.45
N ALA A 717 5.96 27.19 -13.24
CA ALA A 717 6.56 26.68 -12.01
C ALA A 717 7.93 27.35 -11.75
N LYS A 718 8.77 27.47 -12.78
CA LYS A 718 10.06 28.16 -12.70
C LYS A 718 9.91 29.65 -12.36
N ALA A 719 8.88 30.31 -12.89
CA ALA A 719 8.60 31.71 -12.59
C ALA A 719 8.12 31.92 -11.14
N TRP A 720 7.37 30.96 -10.58
CA TRP A 720 6.93 31.00 -9.18
C TRP A 720 8.07 30.74 -8.19
N ASP A 721 8.97 29.82 -8.55
CA ASP A 721 10.19 29.54 -7.78
C ASP A 721 11.43 29.38 -8.69
N PRO A 722 12.16 30.49 -8.93
CA PRO A 722 13.36 30.46 -9.77
C PRO A 722 14.58 29.82 -9.07
N THR A 723 14.43 29.40 -7.81
CA THR A 723 15.57 28.96 -6.98
C THR A 723 15.74 27.44 -6.95
N ARG A 724 14.82 26.70 -7.59
CA ARG A 724 14.80 25.24 -7.72
C ARG A 724 14.93 24.83 -9.19
N LEU A 725 15.27 23.58 -9.41
CA LEU A 725 15.20 22.94 -10.73
C LEU A 725 13.74 22.60 -11.07
N VAL A 726 13.43 22.50 -12.36
CA VAL A 726 12.13 22.01 -12.85
C VAL A 726 12.36 20.81 -13.76
N ASN A 727 11.74 19.69 -13.42
CA ASN A 727 11.53 18.58 -14.34
C ASN A 727 10.13 18.72 -14.93
N SER A 728 10.06 19.10 -16.21
CA SER A 728 8.78 19.41 -16.86
C SER A 728 7.89 18.18 -16.99
N MET A 729 8.49 17.01 -17.17
CA MET A 729 7.80 15.76 -17.49
C MET A 729 8.76 14.61 -17.19
N SER A 730 8.49 13.88 -16.10
CA SER A 730 9.21 12.64 -15.79
C SER A 730 8.69 11.51 -16.68
N GLY A 731 9.60 10.79 -17.34
CA GLY A 731 9.24 9.70 -18.25
C GLY A 731 8.73 10.18 -19.61
N ILE A 732 9.54 10.98 -20.34
CA ILE A 732 9.13 11.54 -21.65
C ILE A 732 8.77 10.46 -22.69
N ASN A 733 9.31 9.24 -22.53
CA ASN A 733 9.02 8.09 -23.39
C ASN A 733 7.59 7.53 -23.22
N LEU A 734 6.89 7.92 -22.16
CA LEU A 734 5.52 7.52 -21.85
C LEU A 734 4.51 8.67 -22.06
N GLY A 735 4.98 9.86 -22.42
CA GLY A 735 4.13 10.99 -22.77
C GLY A 735 4.75 11.87 -23.84
N ALA A 736 4.77 13.18 -23.61
CA ALA A 736 5.39 14.13 -24.54
C ALA A 736 6.25 15.18 -23.83
N ASP A 737 7.38 15.52 -24.45
CA ASP A 737 8.31 16.53 -23.96
C ASP A 737 7.92 17.93 -24.44
N GLY A 738 7.85 18.89 -23.51
CA GLY A 738 7.64 20.30 -23.81
C GLY A 738 8.90 21.05 -24.26
N GLY A 739 10.08 20.44 -24.13
CA GLY A 739 11.36 21.05 -24.51
C GLY A 739 11.83 22.19 -23.59
N THR A 740 11.30 22.26 -22.36
CA THR A 740 11.69 23.24 -21.33
C THR A 740 12.02 22.54 -20.01
N GLY A 741 12.30 23.33 -18.98
CA GLY A 741 12.76 22.88 -17.68
C GLY A 741 14.28 22.78 -17.62
N ASP A 742 14.79 22.34 -16.47
CA ASP A 742 16.21 22.13 -16.24
C ASP A 742 16.63 20.66 -16.47
N ILE A 743 15.66 19.73 -16.42
CA ILE A 743 15.86 18.28 -16.46
C ILE A 743 15.15 17.68 -17.68
N ILE A 744 15.79 16.68 -18.29
CA ILE A 744 15.17 15.79 -19.29
C ILE A 744 15.30 14.36 -18.78
N ASP A 745 14.19 13.62 -18.81
CA ASP A 745 13.97 12.45 -17.98
C ASP A 745 13.35 11.29 -18.79
N GLU A 746 13.91 10.08 -18.65
CA GLU A 746 13.35 8.85 -19.25
C GLU A 746 13.19 7.74 -18.21
N HIS A 747 12.10 6.97 -18.33
CA HIS A 747 11.81 5.81 -17.49
C HIS A 747 12.19 4.51 -18.23
N GLY A 748 12.83 3.57 -17.52
CA GLY A 748 13.24 2.29 -18.11
C GLY A 748 13.07 1.13 -17.13
N TYR A 749 12.32 0.09 -17.51
CA TYR A 749 12.08 -1.08 -16.68
C TYR A 749 12.46 -2.39 -17.39
N PRO A 750 13.21 -3.30 -16.73
CA PRO A 750 13.83 -3.12 -15.41
C PRO A 750 15.12 -2.28 -15.44
N SER A 751 15.73 -2.16 -16.62
CA SER A 751 17.00 -1.48 -16.83
C SER A 751 16.82 0.03 -16.98
N PRO A 752 17.69 0.86 -16.37
CA PRO A 752 17.60 2.30 -16.48
C PRO A 752 17.84 2.77 -17.91
N ALA A 753 17.22 3.90 -18.26
CA ALA A 753 17.30 4.51 -19.58
C ALA A 753 17.66 5.99 -19.48
N LEU A 754 18.18 6.55 -20.58
CA LEU A 754 18.43 7.99 -20.72
C LEU A 754 17.78 8.52 -21.98
N PRO A 755 17.23 9.73 -21.92
CA PRO A 755 16.74 10.41 -23.11
C PRO A 755 17.89 10.88 -23.99
N ARG A 756 17.54 11.20 -25.24
CA ARG A 756 18.51 11.81 -26.17
C ARG A 756 18.96 13.18 -25.63
N PRO A 757 20.27 13.45 -25.52
CA PRO A 757 20.76 14.74 -25.03
C PRO A 757 20.39 15.89 -25.98
N ASP A 758 19.93 17.01 -25.43
CA ASP A 758 19.69 18.26 -26.17
C ASP A 758 20.83 19.29 -26.00
N GLY A 759 21.78 19.02 -25.10
CA GLY A 759 22.93 19.88 -24.82
C GLY A 759 22.67 21.04 -23.87
N GLU A 760 21.45 21.17 -23.34
CA GLU A 760 21.04 22.25 -22.42
C GLU A 760 20.51 21.70 -21.08
N ARG A 761 19.65 20.68 -21.10
CA ARG A 761 19.06 20.09 -19.89
C ARG A 761 19.92 18.96 -19.33
N ALA A 762 19.86 18.78 -18.01
CA ALA A 762 20.53 17.68 -17.33
C ALA A 762 19.76 16.36 -17.56
N LEU A 763 20.46 15.33 -18.04
CA LEU A 763 19.91 14.00 -18.31
C LEU A 763 19.72 13.22 -17.00
N VAL A 764 18.58 12.56 -16.84
CA VAL A 764 18.33 11.64 -15.71
C VAL A 764 17.58 10.39 -16.16
N SER A 765 17.76 9.29 -15.40
CA SER A 765 16.86 8.14 -15.45
C SER A 765 15.79 8.34 -14.36
N GLY A 766 14.61 8.80 -14.74
CA GLY A 766 13.59 9.25 -13.78
C GLY A 766 12.92 8.13 -13.01
N GLU A 767 12.97 6.91 -13.56
CA GLU A 767 12.55 5.66 -12.93
C GLU A 767 13.29 4.47 -13.55
N TYR A 768 13.66 3.51 -12.71
CA TYR A 768 14.11 2.17 -13.12
C TYR A 768 13.93 1.15 -11.99
N GLY A 769 14.18 -0.13 -12.26
CA GLY A 769 14.09 -1.19 -11.25
C GLY A 769 12.91 -2.12 -11.49
N GLY A 770 11.98 -2.24 -10.54
CA GLY A 770 10.91 -3.25 -10.68
C GLY A 770 11.37 -4.67 -10.39
N LEU A 771 12.32 -4.84 -9.45
CA LEU A 771 12.72 -6.15 -8.95
C LEU A 771 11.73 -6.58 -7.85
N GLY A 772 10.68 -7.28 -8.24
CA GLY A 772 9.60 -7.73 -7.37
C GLY A 772 9.98 -8.93 -6.52
N LEU A 773 10.18 -8.70 -5.22
CA LEU A 773 10.47 -9.77 -4.25
C LEU A 773 9.31 -9.92 -3.29
N ALA A 774 8.45 -10.92 -3.52
CA ALA A 774 7.39 -11.28 -2.61
C ALA A 774 7.96 -11.89 -1.32
N VAL A 775 7.49 -11.42 -0.16
CA VAL A 775 7.85 -11.97 1.15
C VAL A 775 6.58 -12.49 1.83
N PRO A 776 6.46 -13.79 2.11
CA PRO A 776 5.29 -14.37 2.75
C PRO A 776 4.88 -13.61 4.03
N GLY A 777 3.60 -13.28 4.14
CA GLY A 777 3.01 -12.53 5.25
C GLY A 777 3.30 -11.03 5.32
N HIS A 778 3.97 -10.48 4.32
CA HIS A 778 4.26 -9.05 4.23
C HIS A 778 3.77 -8.37 2.94
N ALA A 779 3.07 -9.11 2.07
CA ALA A 779 2.46 -8.61 0.85
C ALA A 779 0.98 -8.26 1.05
N TRP A 780 0.49 -7.26 0.31
CA TRP A 780 -0.93 -6.84 0.35
C TRP A 780 -1.82 -7.76 -0.50
N ALA A 781 -3.10 -7.87 -0.16
CA ALA A 781 -4.03 -8.83 -0.78
C ALA A 781 -4.68 -8.32 -2.09
N VAL A 782 -3.85 -7.92 -3.06
CA VAL A 782 -4.26 -7.49 -4.42
C VAL A 782 -3.43 -8.19 -5.50
N GLN A 783 -3.78 -8.01 -6.77
CA GLN A 783 -2.96 -8.51 -7.88
C GLN A 783 -1.58 -7.83 -7.86
N GLN A 784 -0.53 -8.63 -7.93
CA GLN A 784 0.85 -8.18 -7.87
C GLN A 784 1.38 -7.82 -9.27
N SER A 785 2.37 -6.94 -9.31
CA SER A 785 3.02 -6.44 -10.52
C SER A 785 4.56 -6.52 -10.40
N TYR A 786 5.24 -6.33 -11.54
CA TYR A 786 6.70 -6.39 -11.72
C TYR A 786 7.33 -7.79 -11.76
N ILE A 787 8.62 -7.84 -12.07
CA ILE A 787 9.37 -9.07 -12.36
C ILE A 787 9.70 -9.78 -11.04
N ALA A 788 9.24 -11.02 -10.90
CA ALA A 788 9.63 -11.88 -9.78
C ALA A 788 11.14 -12.15 -9.80
N VAL A 789 11.80 -12.04 -8.66
CA VAL A 789 13.23 -12.32 -8.50
C VAL A 789 13.50 -13.32 -7.38
N ASP A 790 14.62 -14.03 -7.48
CA ASP A 790 15.03 -15.03 -6.48
C ASP A 790 15.49 -14.31 -5.19
N PRO A 791 14.89 -14.61 -4.02
CA PRO A 791 15.34 -14.09 -2.74
C PRO A 791 16.85 -14.28 -2.48
N ALA A 792 17.45 -15.36 -3.01
CA ALA A 792 18.86 -15.68 -2.81
C ALA A 792 19.81 -14.75 -3.58
N THR A 793 19.37 -14.16 -4.69
CA THR A 793 20.18 -13.30 -5.55
C THR A 793 19.77 -11.83 -5.51
N TYR A 794 18.67 -11.49 -4.81
CA TYR A 794 18.07 -10.15 -4.81
C TYR A 794 19.07 -8.98 -4.70
N THR A 795 20.02 -9.06 -3.76
CA THR A 795 21.03 -8.00 -3.60
C THR A 795 21.98 -7.93 -4.80
N ASP A 796 22.37 -9.06 -5.37
CA ASP A 796 23.24 -9.12 -6.53
C ASP A 796 22.54 -8.56 -7.77
N ASP A 797 21.25 -8.88 -7.95
CA ASP A 797 20.42 -8.36 -9.03
C ASP A 797 20.23 -6.85 -8.92
N TYR A 798 20.01 -6.33 -7.71
CA TYR A 798 19.97 -4.90 -7.46
C TYR A 798 21.30 -4.21 -7.82
N LEU A 799 22.44 -4.80 -7.40
CA LEU A 799 23.76 -4.24 -7.69
C LEU A 799 24.08 -4.28 -9.19
N ALA A 800 23.60 -5.29 -9.93
CA ALA A 800 23.73 -5.33 -11.39
C ALA A 800 22.99 -4.15 -12.05
N LYS A 801 21.80 -3.79 -11.58
CA LYS A 801 21.09 -2.59 -12.05
C LYS A 801 21.82 -1.30 -11.68
N LEU A 802 22.45 -1.25 -10.52
CA LEU A 802 23.26 -0.09 -10.11
C LEU A 802 24.50 0.09 -11.00
N ASP A 803 25.11 -0.99 -11.49
CA ASP A 803 26.21 -0.93 -12.45
C ASP A 803 25.76 -0.40 -13.82
N GLU A 804 24.53 -0.69 -14.24
CA GLU A 804 23.93 -0.07 -15.43
C GLU A 804 23.76 1.45 -15.24
N VAL A 805 23.32 1.90 -14.06
CA VAL A 805 23.29 3.35 -13.72
C VAL A 805 24.69 3.97 -13.78
N ARG A 806 25.73 3.26 -13.31
CA ARG A 806 27.12 3.72 -13.42
C ARG A 806 27.53 3.92 -14.88
N ALA A 807 27.12 3.03 -15.78
CA ALA A 807 27.37 3.18 -17.22
C ALA A 807 26.64 4.41 -17.79
N LEU A 808 25.42 4.72 -17.34
CA LEU A 808 24.68 5.92 -17.74
C LEU A 808 25.31 7.22 -17.19
N ALA A 809 25.90 7.18 -15.99
CA ALA A 809 26.66 8.31 -15.45
C ALA A 809 27.84 8.68 -16.37
N CYS A 810 28.50 7.68 -16.96
CA CYS A 810 29.55 7.89 -17.97
C CYS A 810 29.05 8.48 -19.29
N GLN A 811 27.76 8.36 -19.59
CA GLN A 811 27.10 8.96 -20.75
C GLN A 811 26.53 10.35 -20.47
N GLY A 812 26.76 10.89 -19.25
CA GLY A 812 26.35 12.23 -18.87
C GLY A 812 25.14 12.30 -17.95
N SER A 813 24.62 11.17 -17.46
CA SER A 813 23.53 11.16 -16.47
C SER A 813 23.89 11.96 -15.21
N ASN A 814 22.89 12.63 -14.65
CA ASN A 814 22.94 13.43 -13.43
C ASN A 814 22.21 12.78 -12.25
N GLY A 815 21.49 11.69 -12.48
CA GLY A 815 20.81 10.97 -11.42
C GLY A 815 20.02 9.79 -11.94
N ALA A 816 19.58 8.98 -10.99
CA ALA A 816 18.67 7.87 -11.25
C ALA A 816 17.74 7.67 -10.06
N VAL A 817 16.51 7.22 -10.33
CA VAL A 817 15.50 6.97 -9.30
C VAL A 817 15.07 5.50 -9.36
N TYR A 818 15.36 4.75 -8.31
CA TYR A 818 14.95 3.35 -8.21
C TYR A 818 13.51 3.23 -7.67
N THR A 819 12.67 2.44 -8.32
CA THR A 819 11.34 2.12 -7.83
C THR A 819 11.42 0.84 -6.99
N GLN A 820 11.35 0.88 -5.66
CA GLN A 820 11.03 2.00 -4.73
C GLN A 820 11.54 1.73 -3.28
N ILE A 821 11.35 2.64 -2.30
CA ILE A 821 11.84 2.44 -0.92
C ILE A 821 11.11 1.29 -0.18
N SER A 822 9.81 1.13 -0.39
CA SER A 822 8.96 0.16 0.27
C SER A 822 7.94 -0.41 -0.70
N ASP A 823 7.51 -1.64 -0.48
CA ASP A 823 6.39 -2.20 -1.23
C ASP A 823 5.15 -1.36 -0.97
N VAL A 824 4.27 -1.29 -1.96
CA VAL A 824 2.99 -0.58 -1.84
C VAL A 824 1.92 -1.37 -2.55
N GLU A 825 1.00 -1.92 -1.77
CA GLU A 825 -0.12 -2.72 -2.26
C GLU A 825 0.28 -3.79 -3.29
N GLY A 826 -0.01 -3.59 -4.58
CA GLY A 826 0.32 -4.52 -5.67
C GLY A 826 1.74 -4.41 -6.23
N GLU A 827 2.58 -3.53 -5.70
CA GLU A 827 3.96 -3.34 -6.13
C GLU A 827 4.94 -3.89 -5.10
N LEU A 828 5.60 -5.01 -5.42
CA LEU A 828 6.52 -5.74 -4.52
C LEU A 828 8.01 -5.42 -4.78
N ASN A 829 8.28 -4.33 -5.48
CA ASN A 829 9.60 -3.87 -5.88
C ASN A 829 10.27 -2.91 -4.88
N GLY A 830 9.72 -2.81 -3.67
CA GLY A 830 10.31 -2.03 -2.58
C GLY A 830 11.54 -2.68 -1.96
N LEU A 831 12.48 -1.85 -1.49
CA LEU A 831 13.63 -2.31 -0.68
C LEU A 831 13.22 -2.74 0.74
N LEU A 832 12.04 -2.33 1.18
CA LEU A 832 11.37 -2.71 2.43
C LEU A 832 10.04 -3.36 2.10
N THR A 833 9.55 -4.26 2.95
CA THR A 833 8.15 -4.71 2.85
C THR A 833 7.17 -3.58 3.18
N TYR A 834 5.89 -3.71 2.78
CA TYR A 834 4.90 -2.65 2.94
C TYR A 834 4.69 -2.29 4.43
N ASP A 835 4.79 -3.26 5.33
CA ASP A 835 4.73 -3.07 6.79
C ASP A 835 6.05 -2.63 7.45
N ARG A 836 7.10 -2.42 6.64
CA ARG A 836 8.47 -2.04 7.06
C ARG A 836 9.10 -3.02 8.07
N LYS A 837 8.65 -4.28 8.12
CA LYS A 837 9.22 -5.29 9.03
C LYS A 837 10.45 -5.98 8.46
N ILE A 838 10.54 -6.11 7.14
CA ILE A 838 11.66 -6.78 6.47
C ILE A 838 12.38 -5.77 5.57
N VAL A 839 13.71 -5.74 5.73
CA VAL A 839 14.63 -5.10 4.78
C VAL A 839 15.10 -6.17 3.81
N LYS A 840 14.81 -6.01 2.53
CA LYS A 840 15.07 -7.05 1.52
C LYS A 840 16.54 -7.19 1.11
N PRO A 841 17.29 -6.10 0.82
CA PRO A 841 18.69 -6.23 0.43
C PRO A 841 19.65 -6.26 1.64
N ASP A 842 20.90 -6.66 1.38
CA ASP A 842 22.01 -6.37 2.31
C ASP A 842 22.33 -4.87 2.29
N VAL A 843 21.89 -4.16 3.34
CA VAL A 843 22.06 -2.71 3.50
C VAL A 843 23.50 -2.26 3.36
N LYS A 844 24.49 -3.01 3.87
CA LYS A 844 25.90 -2.58 3.83
C LYS A 844 26.46 -2.66 2.43
N ARG A 845 26.08 -3.69 1.67
CA ARG A 845 26.51 -3.85 0.28
C ARG A 845 25.91 -2.76 -0.59
N VAL A 846 24.61 -2.47 -0.41
CA VAL A 846 23.91 -1.39 -1.11
C VAL A 846 24.52 -0.03 -0.76
N GLU A 847 24.72 0.27 0.53
CA GLU A 847 25.31 1.54 0.96
C GLU A 847 26.70 1.78 0.35
N ALA A 848 27.57 0.78 0.41
CA ALA A 848 28.92 0.88 -0.13
C ALA A 848 28.91 1.17 -1.65
N ALA A 849 28.05 0.46 -2.40
CA ALA A 849 27.95 0.63 -3.84
C ALA A 849 27.32 1.98 -4.22
N GLN A 850 26.27 2.40 -3.53
CA GLN A 850 25.60 3.69 -3.72
C GLN A 850 26.56 4.86 -3.45
N ARG A 851 27.24 4.85 -2.31
CA ARG A 851 28.23 5.90 -1.97
C ARG A 851 29.36 5.97 -2.99
N ALA A 852 29.86 4.82 -3.44
CA ALA A 852 30.89 4.78 -4.48
C ALA A 852 30.40 5.38 -5.79
N LEU A 853 29.19 5.01 -6.24
CA LEU A 853 28.57 5.58 -7.45
C LEU A 853 28.38 7.09 -7.33
N ILE A 854 27.75 7.57 -6.26
CA ILE A 854 27.50 8.99 -6.04
C ILE A 854 28.82 9.78 -6.03
N HIS A 855 29.83 9.30 -5.31
CA HIS A 855 31.13 9.94 -5.25
C HIS A 855 31.82 10.01 -6.62
N ASP A 856 31.82 8.91 -7.37
CA ASP A 856 32.49 8.84 -8.68
C ASP A 856 31.75 9.66 -9.75
N ALA A 857 30.41 9.62 -9.75
CA ALA A 857 29.56 10.33 -10.68
C ALA A 857 29.44 11.84 -10.37
N SER A 858 29.65 12.27 -9.12
CA SER A 858 29.61 13.70 -8.74
C SER A 858 30.90 14.47 -9.08
N ARG A 859 31.88 13.83 -9.73
CA ARG A 859 33.09 14.51 -10.21
C ARG A 859 32.81 15.32 -11.47
N ALA A 860 33.64 16.33 -11.75
CA ALA A 860 33.58 17.10 -12.99
C ALA A 860 33.83 16.23 -14.25
N VAL A 861 34.58 15.15 -14.08
CA VAL A 861 34.68 14.04 -15.03
C VAL A 861 34.38 12.77 -14.24
N PRO A 862 33.28 12.05 -14.53
CA PRO A 862 32.94 10.83 -13.81
C PRO A 862 34.09 9.81 -13.82
N ALA A 863 34.35 9.19 -12.68
CA ALA A 863 35.41 8.18 -12.55
C ALA A 863 34.90 6.79 -12.94
N GLY A 864 35.83 5.90 -13.34
CA GLY A 864 35.50 4.51 -13.69
C GLY A 864 34.86 4.33 -15.07
N CYS A 865 34.81 5.38 -15.88
CA CYS A 865 34.32 5.29 -17.25
C CYS A 865 35.35 4.62 -18.17
N PRO A 866 34.92 3.73 -19.08
CA PRO A 866 35.81 3.16 -20.09
C PRO A 866 36.46 4.28 -20.91
N ALA A 867 37.71 4.10 -21.31
CA ALA A 867 38.40 5.05 -22.17
C ALA A 867 37.61 5.17 -23.49
N SER A 868 37.21 6.41 -23.80
CA SER A 868 36.46 6.78 -25.00
C SER A 868 37.20 6.48 -26.29
#